data_AF-A0AAE0T967-F1
#
_entry.id   AF-A0AAE0T967-F1
#
_cell.length_a   1.000
_cell.length_b   1.000
_cell.length_c   1.000
_cell.angle_alpha   90.00
_cell.angle_beta   90.00
_cell.angle_gamma   90.00
#
_symmetry.space_group_name_H-M   'P 1'
#
loop_
_entity.id
_entity.type
_entity.pdbx_description
1 polymer ?
#
loop_
_entity_poly.entity_id
_entity_poly.type
_entity_poly.pdbx_seq_one_letter_code
_entity_poly.pdbx_strand_id
1 'polypeptide(L)'
;MFFPNFKADALVNTTSISLNLSHGAVSASLLEVGGQLLQEECTRKYPHGIKHGDVAITGAGELHSTCVLHGCLPGWSNDGSTLLILKTFINNCLSEADRLKMTSIAFPALGTGTLKYPKDVVAREMFNSVSDFLAKNTDTSLVDVFFVVYEKDLKTLKAFEKEQNKILKQLPSLIKVDGRADVQKKGRHNRKAHSEVSTISSNLQSSEYIQVPQLKIIHGDIITCSVDVIVNPTNEILCLEGGVSQAILRKAGAELKEMCFTLGKEMKKKGYVVTPGFKLPCGFIIHVNVHDKQYGWKGIILKCLNLAVMRKLRSIAFPALGTGNVGGNPEEIGKALFEATCEVIQAGNSNLQEIQMVVFQSEMVSKIEEGIKSAQEKKPSNWWENFKGFLGFGKEMSSAQPHVLRADGMKVFIHICADSEECNSLCWLINADYGYKVSEIEKIGRKHNAKIKVEKHVGRVRIEGLLADVGKVKTDLLNLIRDIEKMENREKQAAMLSQLVQWYYIEITEDGQKLEEYDKDINAKIEEAYQCKKKSLKLYSGGRRIIIDFDTLEEYSETDPDDRVKVLRKDKIKDSVSEVPPQWDHMDKDNLRLIPLQPTLKEYTDVVSQFMATVKKENSNASVPISKIERIQNRTLYAQYQSKKKLINEMNPGQINEMDLWHGTAGQAVASINVHGFNQSFCGKNASLHGDGVYFAKEAYYSARDIYSPPDAAGNKRMYLTKVLTGKYAKGAQGMCVPPPLVSGQPELHDSVVDDVNNPFIFVIFHDTQAYPEYLITFKWN
;
A
#
# COMPACT_ATOMS: atom_id res chain seq x y z
N MET A 1 6.32 -19.44 -3.94
CA MET A 1 6.14 -20.78 -3.32
C MET A 1 6.41 -21.88 -4.35
N PHE A 2 7.04 -23.00 -3.97
CA PHE A 2 7.42 -24.11 -4.87
C PHE A 2 6.25 -25.10 -5.03
N PHE A 3 5.83 -25.40 -6.27
CA PHE A 3 4.61 -26.18 -6.59
C PHE A 3 4.48 -27.54 -5.87
N PRO A 4 5.55 -28.36 -5.72
CA PRO A 4 5.48 -29.63 -5.00
C PRO A 4 5.13 -29.52 -3.50
N ASN A 5 5.36 -28.36 -2.89
CA ASN A 5 5.04 -28.12 -1.47
C ASN A 5 3.65 -27.51 -1.27
N PHE A 6 2.89 -27.35 -2.35
CA PHE A 6 1.55 -26.77 -2.29
C PHE A 6 0.56 -27.74 -1.65
N LYS A 7 -0.27 -27.26 -0.74
CA LYS A 7 -1.24 -28.09 -0.01
C LYS A 7 -2.60 -28.05 -0.71
N ALA A 8 -2.92 -29.13 -1.40
CA ALA A 8 -4.24 -29.43 -1.96
C ALA A 8 -4.45 -30.96 -1.96
N ASP A 9 -5.69 -31.43 -1.99
CA ASP A 9 -5.99 -32.86 -1.97
C ASP A 9 -5.46 -33.56 -3.25
N ALA A 10 -5.55 -32.89 -4.40
CA ALA A 10 -4.99 -33.35 -5.67
C ALA A 10 -4.03 -32.33 -6.30
N LEU A 11 -2.85 -32.78 -6.74
CA LEU A 11 -1.93 -31.98 -7.57
C LEU A 11 -1.98 -32.43 -9.02
N VAL A 12 -1.99 -31.49 -9.96
CA VAL A 12 -1.98 -31.80 -11.39
C VAL A 12 -0.56 -31.68 -11.94
N ASN A 13 -0.14 -32.69 -12.70
CA ASN A 13 1.16 -32.75 -13.34
C ASN A 13 1.02 -32.89 -14.85
N THR A 14 1.95 -32.30 -15.60
CA THR A 14 2.11 -32.54 -17.04
C THR A 14 3.46 -33.16 -17.31
N THR A 15 3.48 -34.30 -18.00
CA THR A 15 4.67 -35.08 -18.33
C THR A 15 4.57 -35.68 -19.75
N SER A 16 5.51 -36.54 -20.12
CA SER A 16 5.52 -37.26 -21.41
C SER A 16 4.41 -38.31 -21.49
N ILE A 17 4.10 -38.78 -22.71
CA ILE A 17 3.16 -39.89 -22.94
C ILE A 17 3.58 -41.17 -22.20
N SER A 18 4.87 -41.35 -21.95
CA SER A 18 5.42 -42.48 -21.20
C SER A 18 5.32 -42.33 -19.68
N LEU A 19 4.77 -41.22 -19.17
CA LEU A 19 4.76 -40.87 -17.75
C LEU A 19 6.16 -40.94 -17.10
N ASN A 20 7.18 -40.52 -17.84
CA ASN A 20 8.52 -40.40 -17.29
C ASN A 20 8.64 -39.07 -16.54
N LEU A 21 8.49 -39.14 -15.22
CA LEU A 21 8.40 -37.99 -14.36
C LEU A 21 9.72 -37.21 -14.23
N SER A 22 10.85 -37.82 -14.59
CA SER A 22 12.16 -37.14 -14.64
C SER A 22 12.26 -36.08 -15.75
N HIS A 23 11.29 -36.05 -16.67
CA HIS A 23 11.29 -35.10 -17.79
C HIS A 23 10.25 -33.99 -17.59
N GLY A 24 10.71 -32.75 -17.72
CA GLY A 24 9.90 -31.54 -17.56
C GLY A 24 10.02 -30.93 -16.16
N ALA A 25 10.11 -29.61 -16.07
CA ALA A 25 10.44 -28.90 -14.83
C ALA A 25 9.47 -29.21 -13.68
N VAL A 26 8.16 -29.12 -13.93
CA VAL A 26 7.13 -29.40 -12.91
C VAL A 26 7.15 -30.86 -12.48
N SER A 27 7.26 -31.77 -13.46
CA SER A 27 7.23 -33.21 -13.20
C SER A 27 8.46 -33.68 -12.43
N ALA A 28 9.65 -33.16 -12.78
CA ALA A 28 10.90 -33.47 -12.09
C ALA A 28 10.87 -32.97 -10.65
N SER A 29 10.37 -31.76 -10.40
CA SER A 29 10.22 -31.22 -9.04
C SER A 29 9.20 -32.00 -8.21
N LEU A 30 8.12 -32.50 -8.82
CA LEU A 30 7.17 -33.39 -8.11
C LEU A 30 7.80 -34.74 -7.78
N LEU A 31 8.60 -35.32 -8.68
CA LEU A 31 9.32 -36.57 -8.43
C LEU A 31 10.37 -36.41 -7.33
N GLU A 32 11.08 -35.28 -7.32
CA GLU A 32 12.09 -34.94 -6.30
C GLU A 32 11.51 -34.92 -4.89
N VAL A 33 10.33 -34.31 -4.72
CA VAL A 33 9.69 -34.19 -3.39
C VAL A 33 8.80 -35.39 -3.05
N GLY A 34 8.10 -35.96 -4.03
CA GLY A 34 7.19 -37.09 -3.79
C GLY A 34 7.87 -38.45 -3.74
N GLY A 35 9.15 -38.53 -4.11
CA GLY A 35 9.94 -39.75 -4.07
C GLY A 35 9.66 -40.72 -5.23
N GLN A 36 10.47 -41.79 -5.31
CA GLN A 36 10.43 -42.75 -6.42
C GLN A 36 9.11 -43.51 -6.55
N LEU A 37 8.33 -43.62 -5.47
CA LEU A 37 7.01 -44.26 -5.48
C LEU A 37 6.07 -43.68 -6.54
N LEU A 38 6.16 -42.37 -6.83
CA LEU A 38 5.38 -41.73 -7.89
C LEU A 38 5.71 -42.32 -9.28
N GLN A 39 6.99 -42.50 -9.57
CA GLN A 39 7.45 -43.06 -10.85
C GLN A 39 7.14 -44.55 -10.95
N GLU A 40 7.29 -45.30 -9.86
CA GLU A 40 6.95 -46.72 -9.79
C GLU A 40 5.45 -46.95 -10.02
N GLU A 41 4.59 -46.15 -9.41
CA GLU A 41 3.15 -46.22 -9.64
C GLU A 41 2.75 -45.88 -11.08
N CYS A 42 3.36 -44.85 -11.68
CA CYS A 42 3.17 -44.53 -13.10
C CYS A 42 3.51 -45.73 -13.98
N THR A 43 4.69 -46.32 -13.77
CA THR A 43 5.19 -47.46 -14.56
C THR A 43 4.32 -48.72 -14.38
N ARG A 44 3.87 -48.98 -13.14
CA ARG A 44 3.08 -50.17 -12.80
C ARG A 44 1.62 -50.08 -13.25
N LYS A 45 0.97 -48.93 -13.07
CA LYS A 45 -0.46 -48.75 -13.43
C LYS A 45 -0.66 -48.45 -14.91
N TYR A 46 0.33 -47.83 -15.56
CA TYR A 46 0.25 -47.36 -16.95
C TYR A 46 1.47 -47.83 -17.76
N PRO A 47 1.71 -49.15 -17.91
CA PRO A 47 2.92 -49.69 -18.54
C PRO A 47 3.07 -49.35 -20.03
N HIS A 48 1.98 -48.92 -20.67
CA HIS A 48 1.96 -48.48 -22.07
C HIS A 48 1.83 -46.96 -22.22
N GLY A 49 1.94 -46.20 -21.12
CA GLY A 49 1.76 -44.76 -21.09
C GLY A 49 0.30 -44.32 -21.22
N ILE A 50 0.11 -43.04 -21.55
CA ILE A 50 -1.19 -42.38 -21.72
C ILE A 50 -1.23 -41.59 -23.05
N LYS A 51 -2.44 -41.32 -23.56
CA LYS A 51 -2.61 -40.45 -24.73
C LYS A 51 -2.68 -38.98 -24.30
N HIS A 52 -2.58 -38.09 -25.30
CA HIS A 52 -2.79 -36.68 -25.07
C HIS A 52 -4.22 -36.40 -24.59
N GLY A 53 -4.34 -35.70 -23.45
CA GLY A 53 -5.63 -35.39 -22.82
C GLY A 53 -6.12 -36.40 -21.78
N ASP A 54 -5.48 -37.57 -21.69
CA ASP A 54 -5.78 -38.57 -20.65
C ASP A 54 -5.23 -38.14 -19.29
N VAL A 55 -5.79 -38.72 -18.22
CA VAL A 55 -5.37 -38.51 -16.83
C VAL A 55 -4.98 -39.85 -16.21
N ALA A 56 -3.73 -39.97 -15.78
CA ALA A 56 -3.22 -41.05 -14.94
C ALA A 56 -3.22 -40.62 -13.47
N ILE A 57 -3.58 -41.53 -12.56
CA ILE A 57 -3.74 -41.23 -11.14
C ILE A 57 -2.80 -42.11 -10.31
N THR A 58 -1.95 -41.45 -9.52
CA THR A 58 -1.06 -42.09 -8.55
C THR A 58 -1.37 -41.61 -7.13
N GLY A 59 -0.90 -42.35 -6.12
CA GLY A 59 -0.78 -41.80 -4.77
C GLY A 59 0.19 -40.61 -4.73
N ALA A 60 0.24 -39.88 -3.62
CA ALA A 60 1.07 -38.68 -3.53
C ALA A 60 2.54 -38.92 -3.12
N GLY A 61 2.89 -40.15 -2.73
CA GLY A 61 4.21 -40.45 -2.16
C GLY A 61 4.47 -39.62 -0.90
N GLU A 62 5.57 -38.88 -0.88
CA GLU A 62 5.95 -37.98 0.22
C GLU A 62 5.33 -36.55 0.11
N LEU A 63 4.54 -36.26 -0.92
CA LEU A 63 3.87 -34.96 -1.07
C LEU A 63 2.76 -34.79 -0.01
N HIS A 64 2.45 -33.53 0.34
CA HIS A 64 1.38 -33.17 1.29
C HIS A 64 -0.04 -33.25 0.68
N SER A 65 -0.25 -34.12 -0.29
CA SER A 65 -1.48 -34.29 -1.05
C SER A 65 -1.99 -35.73 -0.93
N THR A 66 -3.22 -35.99 -1.40
CA THR A 66 -3.77 -37.35 -1.42
C THR A 66 -3.41 -38.08 -2.71
N CYS A 67 -3.43 -37.40 -3.84
CA CYS A 67 -3.07 -37.98 -5.14
C CYS A 67 -2.42 -36.99 -6.10
N VAL A 68 -1.80 -37.52 -7.15
CA VAL A 68 -1.31 -36.73 -8.29
C VAL A 68 -2.02 -37.17 -9.57
N LEU A 69 -2.54 -36.19 -10.31
CA LEU A 69 -3.22 -36.36 -11.60
C LEU A 69 -2.24 -36.00 -12.72
N HIS A 70 -1.71 -37.00 -13.40
CA HIS A 70 -0.71 -36.86 -14.45
C HIS A 70 -1.35 -36.82 -15.83
N GLY A 71 -1.02 -35.82 -16.64
CA GLY A 71 -1.42 -35.76 -18.03
C GLY A 71 -0.27 -35.56 -18.99
N CYS A 72 -0.59 -35.73 -20.27
CA CYS A 72 0.32 -35.39 -21.36
C CYS A 72 -0.34 -34.40 -22.32
N LEU A 73 0.38 -33.32 -22.64
CA LEU A 73 -0.01 -32.33 -23.62
C LEU A 73 0.95 -32.37 -24.83
N PRO A 74 0.46 -32.24 -26.07
CA PRO A 74 1.31 -32.08 -27.25
C PRO A 74 1.98 -30.70 -27.25
N GLY A 75 3.02 -30.50 -28.07
CA GLY A 75 3.59 -29.17 -28.29
C GLY A 75 2.59 -28.22 -28.98
N TRP A 76 2.68 -26.91 -28.72
CA TRP A 76 1.73 -25.92 -29.23
C TRP A 76 1.65 -25.87 -30.77
N SER A 77 0.42 -25.82 -31.28
CA SER A 77 0.08 -25.62 -32.69
C SER A 77 -1.07 -24.60 -32.81
N ASN A 78 -1.11 -23.86 -33.92
CA ASN A 78 -2.15 -22.85 -34.16
C ASN A 78 -3.42 -23.42 -34.82
N ASP A 79 -3.52 -24.75 -34.99
CA ASP A 79 -4.65 -25.42 -35.66
C ASP A 79 -5.85 -25.67 -34.73
N GLY A 80 -5.75 -25.30 -33.46
CA GLY A 80 -6.80 -25.46 -32.45
C GLY A 80 -6.89 -26.85 -31.81
N SER A 81 -6.19 -27.86 -32.35
CA SER A 81 -6.22 -29.23 -31.81
C SER A 81 -5.57 -29.33 -30.42
N THR A 82 -4.44 -28.65 -30.24
CA THR A 82 -3.69 -28.58 -28.97
C THR A 82 -4.50 -27.86 -27.88
N LEU A 83 -5.26 -26.84 -28.25
CA LEU A 83 -6.16 -26.12 -27.34
C LEU A 83 -7.33 -27.00 -26.87
N LEU A 84 -7.90 -27.80 -27.79
CA LEU A 84 -8.96 -28.74 -27.45
C LEU A 84 -8.45 -29.81 -26.46
N ILE A 85 -7.24 -30.34 -26.69
CA ILE A 85 -6.61 -31.30 -25.80
C ILE A 85 -6.37 -30.71 -24.41
N LEU A 86 -5.91 -29.45 -24.32
CA LEU A 86 -5.76 -28.76 -23.04
C LEU A 86 -7.08 -28.68 -22.26
N LYS A 87 -8.17 -28.29 -22.93
CA LYS A 87 -9.52 -28.23 -22.33
C LYS A 87 -9.99 -29.59 -21.84
N THR A 88 -9.83 -30.61 -22.68
CA THR A 88 -10.19 -31.99 -22.34
C THR A 88 -9.42 -32.46 -21.11
N PHE A 89 -8.11 -32.20 -21.06
CA PHE A 89 -7.28 -32.57 -19.93
C PHE A 89 -7.74 -31.89 -18.62
N ILE A 90 -7.97 -30.57 -18.63
CA ILE A 90 -8.43 -29.84 -17.44
C ILE A 90 -9.76 -30.39 -16.94
N ASN A 91 -10.72 -30.63 -17.83
CA ASN A 91 -12.03 -31.16 -17.48
C ASN A 91 -11.94 -32.58 -16.92
N ASN A 92 -11.06 -33.43 -17.46
CA ASN A 92 -10.83 -34.77 -16.95
C ASN A 92 -10.21 -34.72 -15.54
N CYS A 93 -9.27 -33.80 -15.27
CA CYS A 93 -8.71 -33.62 -13.93
C CYS A 93 -9.76 -33.19 -12.90
N LEU A 94 -10.60 -32.22 -13.26
CA LEU A 94 -11.69 -31.76 -12.38
C LEU A 94 -12.70 -32.88 -12.10
N SER A 95 -13.07 -33.63 -13.14
CA SER A 95 -14.00 -34.76 -13.03
C SER A 95 -13.44 -35.88 -12.15
N GLU A 96 -12.13 -36.19 -12.26
CA GLU A 96 -11.53 -37.23 -11.43
C GLU A 96 -11.33 -36.80 -9.98
N ALA A 97 -10.98 -35.54 -9.72
CA ALA A 97 -10.91 -35.05 -8.35
C ALA A 97 -12.30 -35.05 -7.69
N ASP A 98 -13.35 -34.68 -8.42
CA ASP A 98 -14.74 -34.77 -7.97
C ASP A 98 -15.19 -36.23 -7.72
N ARG A 99 -14.85 -37.14 -8.64
CA ARG A 99 -15.15 -38.58 -8.52
C ARG A 99 -14.47 -39.17 -7.28
N LEU A 100 -13.25 -38.72 -6.97
CA LEU A 100 -12.49 -39.12 -5.79
C LEU A 100 -12.94 -38.41 -4.51
N LYS A 101 -13.98 -37.56 -4.57
CA LYS A 101 -14.51 -36.77 -3.44
C LYS A 101 -13.47 -35.84 -2.79
N MET A 102 -12.54 -35.35 -3.61
CA MET A 102 -11.57 -34.34 -3.19
C MET A 102 -12.26 -33.00 -3.01
N THR A 103 -11.77 -32.21 -2.06
CA THR A 103 -12.27 -30.86 -1.78
C THR A 103 -11.39 -29.78 -2.40
N SER A 104 -10.15 -30.11 -2.75
CA SER A 104 -9.21 -29.16 -3.35
C SER A 104 -8.34 -29.77 -4.46
N ILE A 105 -8.04 -29.00 -5.50
CA ILE A 105 -7.17 -29.39 -6.62
C ILE A 105 -6.27 -28.24 -7.05
N ALA A 106 -4.99 -28.50 -7.34
CA ALA A 106 -4.04 -27.49 -7.81
C ALA A 106 -3.45 -27.79 -9.19
N PHE A 107 -3.55 -26.84 -10.10
CA PHE A 107 -2.97 -26.87 -11.44
C PHE A 107 -1.74 -25.96 -11.55
N PRO A 108 -0.66 -26.41 -12.21
CA PRO A 108 0.43 -25.53 -12.63
C PRO A 108 0.02 -24.78 -13.92
N ALA A 109 0.86 -23.86 -14.40
CA ALA A 109 0.66 -23.25 -15.72
C ALA A 109 0.91 -24.27 -16.85
N LEU A 110 -0.15 -24.98 -17.27
CA LEU A 110 -0.09 -26.12 -18.17
C LEU A 110 0.50 -25.75 -19.54
N GLY A 111 1.58 -26.43 -19.94
CA GLY A 111 2.17 -26.32 -21.28
C GLY A 111 2.94 -25.02 -21.61
N THR A 112 3.00 -24.04 -20.71
CA THR A 112 3.64 -22.73 -20.96
C THR A 112 5.17 -22.77 -21.02
N GLY A 113 5.78 -23.86 -20.52
CA GLY A 113 7.22 -24.12 -20.55
C GLY A 113 7.69 -24.68 -21.90
N THR A 114 8.30 -25.87 -21.89
CA THR A 114 8.90 -26.51 -23.06
C THR A 114 7.92 -26.73 -24.23
N LEU A 115 6.63 -26.87 -23.94
CA LEU A 115 5.57 -27.08 -24.94
C LEU A 115 5.11 -25.78 -25.63
N LYS A 116 5.61 -24.61 -25.19
CA LYS A 116 5.44 -23.29 -25.82
C LYS A 116 3.99 -22.80 -25.99
N TYR A 117 3.06 -23.20 -25.12
CA TYR A 117 1.70 -22.68 -25.17
C TYR A 117 1.69 -21.17 -24.87
N PRO A 118 0.92 -20.35 -25.61
CA PRO A 118 0.76 -18.93 -25.31
C PRO A 118 0.13 -18.73 -23.93
N LYS A 119 0.78 -17.92 -23.10
CA LYS A 119 0.49 -17.77 -21.66
C LYS A 119 -0.90 -17.18 -21.39
N ASP A 120 -1.31 -16.22 -22.21
CA ASP A 120 -2.64 -15.60 -22.18
C ASP A 120 -3.75 -16.56 -22.61
N VAL A 121 -3.47 -17.40 -23.61
CA VAL A 121 -4.40 -18.45 -24.06
C VAL A 121 -4.58 -19.50 -22.96
N VAL A 122 -3.49 -19.98 -22.35
CA VAL A 122 -3.54 -20.95 -21.24
C VAL A 122 -4.30 -20.38 -20.05
N ALA A 123 -3.99 -19.16 -19.61
CA ALA A 123 -4.69 -18.50 -18.51
C ALA A 123 -6.20 -18.45 -18.77
N ARG A 124 -6.60 -17.91 -19.94
CA ARG A 124 -8.01 -17.82 -20.35
C ARG A 124 -8.70 -19.17 -20.38
N GLU A 125 -8.11 -20.18 -21.02
CA GLU A 125 -8.78 -21.47 -21.14
C GLU A 125 -8.83 -22.25 -19.82
N MET A 126 -7.84 -22.10 -18.94
CA MET A 126 -7.89 -22.69 -17.59
C MET A 126 -9.05 -22.11 -16.77
N PHE A 127 -9.19 -20.79 -16.74
CA PHE A 127 -10.34 -20.15 -16.08
C PHE A 127 -11.68 -20.55 -16.69
N ASN A 128 -11.80 -20.53 -18.02
CA ASN A 128 -13.02 -20.90 -18.71
C ASN A 128 -13.41 -22.35 -18.44
N SER A 129 -12.44 -23.29 -18.48
CA SER A 129 -12.72 -24.72 -18.25
C SER A 129 -13.21 -24.98 -16.84
N VAL A 130 -12.62 -24.32 -15.83
CA VAL A 130 -13.10 -24.42 -14.45
C VAL A 130 -14.50 -23.80 -14.32
N SER A 131 -14.73 -22.61 -14.87
CA SER A 131 -16.05 -21.97 -14.87
C SER A 131 -17.12 -22.86 -15.52
N ASP A 132 -16.81 -23.47 -16.67
CA ASP A 132 -17.71 -24.36 -17.40
C ASP A 132 -17.98 -25.65 -16.61
N PHE A 133 -16.96 -26.22 -15.96
CA PHE A 133 -17.12 -27.39 -15.09
C PHE A 133 -18.04 -27.09 -13.92
N LEU A 134 -17.85 -25.96 -13.24
CA LEU A 134 -18.66 -25.55 -12.09
C LEU A 134 -20.11 -25.25 -12.47
N ALA A 135 -20.32 -24.61 -13.63
CA ALA A 135 -21.66 -24.37 -14.14
C ALA A 135 -22.41 -25.67 -14.48
N LYS A 136 -21.69 -26.75 -14.83
CA LYS A 136 -22.27 -28.06 -15.18
C LYS A 136 -22.41 -29.01 -14.00
N ASN A 137 -21.60 -28.86 -12.96
CA ASN A 137 -21.51 -29.77 -11.82
C ASN A 137 -21.78 -29.01 -10.52
N THR A 138 -23.03 -28.62 -10.30
CA THR A 138 -23.46 -27.82 -9.13
C THR A 138 -23.42 -28.57 -7.80
N ASP A 139 -23.19 -29.89 -7.83
CA ASP A 139 -23.08 -30.78 -6.66
C ASP A 139 -21.66 -31.36 -6.51
N THR A 140 -20.64 -30.71 -7.08
CA THR A 140 -19.25 -31.16 -7.01
C THR A 140 -18.67 -31.14 -5.59
N SER A 141 -17.86 -32.13 -5.21
CA SER A 141 -17.12 -32.12 -3.95
C SER A 141 -16.02 -31.06 -3.90
N LEU A 142 -15.59 -30.54 -5.06
CA LEU A 142 -14.52 -29.56 -5.15
C LEU A 142 -14.99 -28.20 -4.60
N VAL A 143 -14.23 -27.69 -3.62
CA VAL A 143 -14.43 -26.38 -2.99
C VAL A 143 -13.34 -25.41 -3.40
N ASP A 144 -12.11 -25.87 -3.61
CA ASP A 144 -10.98 -25.01 -3.98
C ASP A 144 -10.27 -25.50 -5.24
N VAL A 145 -10.09 -24.61 -6.23
CA VAL A 145 -9.31 -24.86 -7.44
C VAL A 145 -8.16 -23.85 -7.50
N PHE A 146 -6.93 -24.34 -7.42
CA PHE A 146 -5.73 -23.50 -7.38
C PHE A 146 -5.04 -23.47 -8.75
N PHE A 147 -4.61 -22.29 -9.19
CA PHE A 147 -3.67 -22.09 -10.29
C PHE A 147 -2.34 -21.60 -9.71
N VAL A 148 -1.35 -22.49 -9.65
CA VAL A 148 -0.08 -22.21 -9.01
C VAL A 148 0.94 -21.83 -10.08
N VAL A 149 1.28 -20.55 -10.13
CA VAL A 149 2.22 -19.99 -11.11
C VAL A 149 3.55 -19.71 -10.44
N TYR A 150 4.65 -20.10 -11.08
CA TYR A 150 5.97 -19.85 -10.54
C TYR A 150 6.29 -18.35 -10.56
N GLU A 151 6.52 -17.76 -9.40
CA GLU A 151 6.70 -16.32 -9.19
C GLU A 151 7.82 -15.68 -10.02
N LYS A 152 8.87 -16.45 -10.35
CA LYS A 152 9.96 -15.96 -11.22
C LYS A 152 9.58 -15.94 -12.70
N ASP A 153 8.51 -16.63 -13.10
CA ASP A 153 7.94 -16.52 -14.45
C ASP A 153 6.90 -15.39 -14.52
N LEU A 154 7.41 -14.15 -14.40
CA LEU A 154 6.61 -12.93 -14.40
C LEU A 154 5.69 -12.79 -15.63
N LYS A 155 6.07 -13.38 -16.77
CA LYS A 155 5.27 -13.34 -18.00
C LYS A 155 4.03 -14.22 -17.87
N THR A 156 4.17 -15.41 -17.29
CA THR A 156 3.04 -16.31 -17.05
C THR A 156 2.17 -15.76 -15.93
N LEU A 157 2.80 -15.22 -14.89
CA LEU A 157 2.10 -14.59 -13.78
C LEU A 157 1.18 -13.46 -14.24
N LYS A 158 1.72 -12.49 -14.99
CA LYS A 158 0.93 -11.37 -15.54
C LYS A 158 -0.22 -11.82 -16.43
N ALA A 159 -0.07 -12.93 -17.15
CA ALA A 159 -1.14 -13.46 -18.01
C ALA A 159 -2.31 -14.01 -17.18
N PHE A 160 -2.01 -14.75 -16.11
CA PHE A 160 -2.99 -15.26 -15.17
C PHE A 160 -3.66 -14.12 -14.35
N GLU A 161 -2.89 -13.17 -13.82
CA GLU A 161 -3.41 -11.98 -13.11
C GLU A 161 -4.35 -11.15 -14.00
N LYS A 162 -3.98 -10.94 -15.28
CA LYS A 162 -4.81 -10.19 -16.23
C LYS A 162 -6.16 -10.86 -16.44
N GLU A 163 -6.18 -12.19 -16.60
CA GLU A 163 -7.44 -12.91 -16.85
C GLU A 163 -8.30 -13.00 -15.59
N GLN A 164 -7.70 -13.20 -14.41
CA GLN A 164 -8.41 -13.14 -13.14
C GLN A 164 -9.08 -11.79 -12.95
N ASN A 165 -8.34 -10.69 -13.09
CA ASN A 165 -8.88 -9.33 -12.98
C ASN A 165 -10.02 -9.06 -13.96
N LYS A 166 -10.00 -9.68 -15.15
CA LYS A 166 -11.08 -9.60 -16.14
C LYS A 166 -12.34 -10.33 -15.67
N ILE A 167 -12.19 -11.49 -15.03
CA ILE A 167 -13.30 -12.28 -14.48
C ILE A 167 -13.90 -11.59 -13.24
N LEU A 168 -13.05 -11.08 -12.33
CA LEU A 168 -13.46 -10.36 -11.12
C LEU A 168 -14.31 -9.11 -11.44
N LYS A 169 -13.97 -8.39 -12.52
CA LYS A 169 -14.75 -7.23 -12.99
C LYS A 169 -16.12 -7.57 -13.57
N GLN A 170 -16.38 -8.84 -13.92
CA GLN A 170 -17.64 -9.27 -14.53
C GLN A 170 -18.67 -9.79 -13.50
N LEU A 171 -18.21 -10.22 -12.32
CA LEU A 171 -19.01 -10.80 -11.23
C LEU A 171 -20.10 -9.86 -10.63
N PRO A 172 -19.93 -8.53 -10.51
CA PRO A 172 -20.95 -7.65 -9.92
C PRO A 172 -22.21 -7.45 -10.78
N SER A 173 -22.20 -7.87 -12.05
CA SER A 173 -23.29 -7.59 -13.00
C SER A 173 -24.43 -8.63 -13.01
N LEU A 174 -24.42 -9.61 -12.10
CA LEU A 174 -25.36 -10.75 -12.09
C LEU A 174 -26.30 -10.85 -10.87
N ILE A 175 -26.25 -9.91 -9.91
CA ILE A 175 -27.10 -9.94 -8.71
C ILE A 175 -28.03 -8.72 -8.69
N LYS A 176 -29.12 -8.79 -9.46
CA LYS A 176 -30.34 -8.01 -9.18
C LYS A 176 -31.26 -8.88 -8.30
N VAL A 177 -31.41 -8.51 -7.04
CA VAL A 177 -32.47 -9.00 -6.16
C VAL A 177 -33.62 -8.00 -6.24
N ASP A 178 -34.65 -8.29 -7.02
CA ASP A 178 -35.92 -7.55 -6.99
C ASP A 178 -36.88 -8.21 -5.97
N GLY A 179 -37.43 -7.39 -5.08
CA GLY A 179 -38.45 -7.78 -4.11
C GLY A 179 -39.87 -7.48 -4.61
N ARG A 180 -40.69 -8.53 -4.63
CA ARG A 180 -42.16 -8.64 -4.47
C ARG A 180 -43.14 -7.83 -5.36
N ALA A 181 -44.00 -8.64 -6.01
CA ALA A 181 -45.43 -8.50 -6.30
C ALA A 181 -45.89 -7.50 -7.37
N ASP A 182 -46.33 -8.00 -8.54
CA ASP A 182 -47.77 -8.10 -8.80
C ASP A 182 -48.16 -9.05 -9.94
N VAL A 183 -49.44 -9.42 -9.92
CA VAL A 183 -50.18 -10.46 -10.64
C VAL A 183 -50.39 -10.18 -12.15
N GLN A 184 -50.08 -11.13 -13.07
CA GLN A 184 -51.02 -11.78 -14.04
C GLN A 184 -50.35 -12.51 -15.25
N LYS A 185 -50.62 -13.83 -15.33
CA LYS A 185 -50.98 -14.72 -16.48
C LYS A 185 -50.28 -14.63 -17.87
N LYS A 186 -49.67 -15.79 -18.18
CA LYS A 186 -49.79 -16.69 -19.39
C LYS A 186 -49.03 -16.38 -20.70
N GLY A 187 -48.15 -17.33 -21.09
CA GLY A 187 -48.21 -17.94 -22.44
C GLY A 187 -46.92 -18.22 -23.24
N ARG A 188 -46.44 -19.48 -23.20
CA ARG A 188 -45.87 -20.35 -24.29
C ARG A 188 -44.78 -19.87 -25.31
N HIS A 189 -43.70 -20.67 -25.35
CA HIS A 189 -43.04 -21.35 -26.51
C HIS A 189 -41.68 -20.90 -27.09
N ASN A 190 -40.68 -21.79 -26.90
CA ASN A 190 -39.70 -22.39 -27.84
C ASN A 190 -38.50 -21.63 -28.48
N ARG A 191 -37.30 -22.12 -28.08
CA ARG A 191 -36.21 -22.76 -28.89
C ARG A 191 -35.24 -21.94 -29.79
N LYS A 192 -33.94 -22.21 -29.51
CA LYS A 192 -32.75 -22.37 -30.39
C LYS A 192 -32.16 -21.10 -31.05
N ALA A 193 -30.90 -21.01 -31.46
CA ALA A 193 -29.55 -21.54 -31.13
C ALA A 193 -28.63 -21.08 -32.29
N HIS A 194 -27.31 -20.98 -32.02
CA HIS A 194 -26.17 -20.91 -32.96
C HIS A 194 -25.84 -19.56 -33.63
N SER A 195 -24.63 -19.03 -33.39
CA SER A 195 -23.29 -19.33 -33.98
C SER A 195 -23.09 -18.39 -35.19
N GLU A 196 -21.93 -17.88 -35.60
CA GLU A 196 -20.49 -17.99 -35.34
C GLU A 196 -19.92 -16.62 -35.77
N VAL A 197 -18.95 -16.02 -35.06
CA VAL A 197 -17.49 -16.14 -35.27
C VAL A 197 -17.05 -15.97 -36.72
N SER A 198 -16.06 -15.09 -36.89
CA SER A 198 -14.85 -15.22 -37.73
C SER A 198 -14.58 -14.02 -38.64
N THR A 199 -13.36 -13.55 -38.93
CA THR A 199 -12.00 -13.63 -38.36
C THR A 199 -11.16 -12.64 -39.21
N ILE A 200 -9.98 -12.27 -38.71
CA ILE A 200 -8.71 -12.00 -39.42
C ILE A 200 -8.24 -10.54 -39.50
N SER A 201 -7.21 -10.33 -38.69
CA SER A 201 -6.22 -9.26 -38.64
C SER A 201 -5.37 -9.12 -39.92
N SER A 202 -4.97 -7.89 -40.23
CA SER A 202 -3.58 -7.56 -40.55
C SER A 202 -3.37 -6.04 -40.57
N ASN A 203 -2.53 -5.55 -39.65
CA ASN A 203 -1.36 -4.71 -39.94
C ASN A 203 -0.84 -4.10 -38.64
N LEU A 204 0.37 -4.50 -38.27
CA LEU A 204 1.22 -3.78 -37.33
C LEU A 204 1.73 -2.50 -38.02
N GLN A 205 1.28 -1.35 -37.55
CA GLN A 205 2.10 -0.15 -37.46
C GLN A 205 2.12 0.27 -35.99
N SER A 206 3.32 0.61 -35.52
CA SER A 206 3.59 1.23 -34.22
C SER A 206 2.57 2.33 -33.90
N SER A 207 1.63 2.05 -33.00
CA SER A 207 0.77 3.06 -32.39
C SER A 207 1.26 3.27 -30.96
N GLU A 208 1.74 4.47 -30.65
CA GLU A 208 1.69 4.98 -29.28
C GLU A 208 0.27 4.69 -28.75
N TYR A 209 0.15 3.95 -27.66
CA TYR A 209 -1.13 3.76 -27.00
C TYR A 209 -1.52 5.11 -26.43
N ILE A 210 -2.44 5.82 -27.08
CA ILE A 210 -3.10 7.01 -26.52
C ILE A 210 -3.75 6.55 -25.22
N GLN A 211 -3.22 6.97 -24.07
CA GLN A 211 -3.80 6.65 -22.78
C GLN A 211 -5.07 7.48 -22.62
N VAL A 212 -6.22 6.82 -22.72
CA VAL A 212 -7.54 7.48 -22.64
C VAL A 212 -7.91 7.72 -21.16
N PRO A 213 -8.12 8.97 -20.72
CA PRO A 213 -8.55 9.29 -19.36
C PRO A 213 -9.94 8.71 -19.09
N GLN A 214 -10.16 8.18 -17.89
CA GLN A 214 -11.48 7.78 -17.43
C GLN A 214 -12.30 9.00 -17.03
N LEU A 215 -13.52 9.12 -17.57
CA LEU A 215 -14.49 10.13 -17.13
C LEU A 215 -15.43 9.54 -16.07
N LYS A 216 -15.46 10.11 -14.86
CA LYS A 216 -16.29 9.65 -13.74
C LYS A 216 -17.26 10.73 -13.27
N ILE A 217 -18.51 10.35 -13.04
CA ILE A 217 -19.51 11.19 -12.36
C ILE A 217 -19.67 10.65 -10.95
N ILE A 218 -19.41 11.49 -9.94
CA ILE A 218 -19.33 11.10 -8.54
C ILE A 218 -20.31 11.94 -7.75
N HIS A 219 -21.18 11.29 -6.97
CA HIS A 219 -21.95 11.98 -5.94
C HIS A 219 -21.07 12.21 -4.71
N GLY A 220 -20.78 13.47 -4.37
CA GLY A 220 -19.88 13.80 -3.27
C GLY A 220 -19.54 15.27 -3.13
N ASP A 221 -18.68 15.58 -2.17
CA ASP A 221 -18.18 16.94 -1.92
C ASP A 221 -16.76 17.11 -2.48
N ILE A 222 -16.57 18.13 -3.33
CA ILE A 222 -15.29 18.41 -3.98
C ILE A 222 -14.15 18.65 -3.00
N ILE A 223 -14.43 19.09 -1.76
CA ILE A 223 -13.40 19.33 -0.75
C ILE A 223 -12.79 18.03 -0.18
N THR A 224 -13.37 16.87 -0.51
CA THR A 224 -12.91 15.53 -0.08
C THR A 224 -12.19 14.76 -1.19
N CYS A 225 -12.12 15.31 -2.41
CA CYS A 225 -11.56 14.63 -3.57
C CYS A 225 -10.03 14.54 -3.50
N SER A 226 -9.51 13.31 -3.47
CA SER A 226 -8.09 13.03 -3.58
C SER A 226 -7.66 12.98 -5.05
N VAL A 227 -7.37 14.14 -5.64
CA VAL A 227 -6.92 14.31 -7.04
C VAL A 227 -5.75 15.29 -7.12
N ASP A 228 -5.02 15.31 -8.23
CA ASP A 228 -3.89 16.23 -8.38
C ASP A 228 -4.34 17.69 -8.41
N VAL A 229 -5.51 17.98 -8.99
CA VAL A 229 -6.07 19.34 -9.05
C VAL A 229 -7.60 19.36 -8.96
N ILE A 230 -8.14 20.29 -8.17
CA ILE A 230 -9.58 20.60 -8.16
C ILE A 230 -9.86 21.93 -8.87
N VAL A 231 -11.06 22.08 -9.42
CA VAL A 231 -11.51 23.34 -10.05
C VAL A 231 -12.39 24.11 -9.07
N ASN A 232 -12.03 25.37 -8.81
CA ASN A 232 -12.82 26.31 -8.02
C ASN A 232 -13.52 27.33 -8.95
N PRO A 233 -14.85 27.26 -9.12
CA PRO A 233 -15.60 28.24 -9.92
C PRO A 233 -15.72 29.57 -9.16
N THR A 234 -15.26 30.67 -9.76
CA THR A 234 -15.30 32.01 -9.16
C THR A 234 -15.55 33.08 -10.24
N ASN A 235 -15.29 34.35 -9.92
CA ASN A 235 -15.49 35.50 -10.82
C ASN A 235 -14.18 36.26 -11.09
N GLU A 236 -14.26 37.31 -11.91
CA GLU A 236 -13.11 38.15 -12.31
C GLU A 236 -12.34 38.82 -11.15
N ILE A 237 -12.97 38.92 -9.96
CA ILE A 237 -12.37 39.48 -8.75
C ILE A 237 -11.91 38.41 -7.73
N LEU A 238 -11.94 37.11 -8.09
CA LEU A 238 -11.63 36.00 -7.17
C LEU A 238 -12.47 36.02 -5.87
N CYS A 239 -13.76 36.34 -5.98
CA CYS A 239 -14.66 36.28 -4.83
C CYS A 239 -14.81 34.82 -4.35
N LEU A 240 -14.35 34.55 -3.13
CA LEU A 240 -14.42 33.22 -2.51
C LEU A 240 -15.69 33.01 -1.65
N GLU A 241 -16.73 33.81 -1.88
CA GLU A 241 -17.95 33.80 -1.06
C GLU A 241 -19.08 32.95 -1.66
N GLY A 242 -18.94 32.46 -2.90
CA GLY A 242 -19.91 31.55 -3.53
C GLY A 242 -19.84 30.14 -2.93
N GLY A 243 -20.96 29.40 -2.89
CA GLY A 243 -21.09 28.13 -2.13
C GLY A 243 -19.91 27.16 -2.25
N VAL A 244 -19.51 26.80 -3.47
CA VAL A 244 -18.35 25.92 -3.72
C VAL A 244 -17.03 26.59 -3.33
N SER A 245 -16.81 27.85 -3.73
CA SER A 245 -15.59 28.59 -3.36
C SER A 245 -15.44 28.79 -1.86
N GLN A 246 -16.54 28.98 -1.15
CA GLN A 246 -16.57 29.16 0.29
C GLN A 246 -16.27 27.83 1.00
N ALA A 247 -16.81 26.70 0.51
CA ALA A 247 -16.46 25.38 1.01
C ALA A 247 -14.97 25.09 0.82
N ILE A 248 -14.43 25.38 -0.36
CA ILE A 248 -13.00 25.28 -0.68
C ILE A 248 -12.18 26.17 0.25
N LEU A 249 -12.55 27.44 0.46
CA LEU A 249 -11.86 28.36 1.37
C LEU A 249 -11.87 27.86 2.82
N ARG A 250 -13.02 27.41 3.32
CA ARG A 250 -13.15 26.88 4.70
C ARG A 250 -12.24 25.70 4.93
N LYS A 251 -12.13 24.80 3.94
CA LYS A 251 -11.27 23.61 4.04
C LYS A 251 -9.80 23.94 3.82
N ALA A 252 -9.47 24.80 2.86
CA ALA A 252 -8.11 25.17 2.49
C ALA A 252 -7.40 26.00 3.57
N GLY A 253 -8.12 26.91 4.25
CA GLY A 253 -7.58 27.81 5.27
C GLY A 253 -7.47 29.27 4.80
N ALA A 254 -7.15 30.17 5.74
CA ALA A 254 -7.04 31.62 5.49
C ALA A 254 -5.89 31.96 4.51
N GLU A 255 -4.89 31.10 4.44
CA GLU A 255 -3.73 31.19 3.55
C GLU A 255 -4.15 31.24 2.07
N LEU A 256 -5.26 30.56 1.70
CA LEU A 256 -5.81 30.64 0.35
C LEU A 256 -6.34 32.05 0.03
N LYS A 257 -7.00 32.70 0.99
CA LYS A 257 -7.58 34.04 0.79
C LYS A 257 -6.48 35.09 0.60
N GLU A 258 -5.40 35.00 1.37
CA GLU A 258 -4.24 35.88 1.25
C GLU A 258 -3.57 35.74 -0.13
N MET A 259 -3.37 34.51 -0.61
CA MET A 259 -2.82 34.27 -1.93
C MET A 259 -3.74 34.79 -3.05
N CYS A 260 -5.04 34.51 -2.98
CA CYS A 260 -6.01 35.00 -3.97
C CYS A 260 -6.05 36.54 -4.03
N PHE A 261 -5.86 37.24 -2.91
CA PHE A 261 -5.80 38.72 -2.90
C PHE A 261 -4.70 39.26 -3.82
N THR A 262 -3.54 38.59 -3.86
CA THR A 262 -2.41 38.99 -4.72
C THR A 262 -2.61 38.65 -6.20
N LEU A 263 -3.50 37.71 -6.52
CA LEU A 263 -3.68 37.15 -7.87
C LEU A 263 -4.82 37.80 -8.67
N GLY A 264 -5.57 38.74 -8.08
CA GLY A 264 -6.74 39.36 -8.71
C GLY A 264 -6.46 40.04 -10.06
N LYS A 265 -5.27 40.67 -10.22
CA LYS A 265 -4.86 41.26 -11.52
C LYS A 265 -4.66 40.20 -12.60
N GLU A 266 -4.10 39.04 -12.24
CA GLU A 266 -3.89 37.93 -13.17
C GLU A 266 -5.23 37.27 -13.52
N MET A 267 -6.13 37.13 -12.55
CA MET A 267 -7.48 36.63 -12.78
C MET A 267 -8.24 37.49 -13.80
N LYS A 268 -8.22 38.82 -13.63
CA LYS A 268 -8.90 39.74 -14.55
C LYS A 268 -8.32 39.68 -15.98
N LYS A 269 -7.03 39.40 -16.12
CA LYS A 269 -6.35 39.32 -17.42
C LYS A 269 -6.54 37.96 -18.11
N LYS A 270 -6.42 36.86 -17.36
CA LYS A 270 -6.36 35.50 -17.92
C LYS A 270 -7.67 34.73 -17.79
N GLY A 271 -8.57 35.14 -16.89
CA GLY A 271 -9.80 34.43 -16.54
C GLY A 271 -9.59 33.16 -15.70
N TYR A 272 -8.36 32.91 -15.24
CA TYR A 272 -8.05 31.84 -14.28
C TYR A 272 -6.75 32.16 -13.52
N VAL A 273 -6.57 31.53 -12.36
CA VAL A 273 -5.30 31.46 -11.61
C VAL A 273 -5.14 30.09 -10.97
N VAL A 274 -3.93 29.73 -10.57
CA VAL A 274 -3.64 28.42 -9.93
C VAL A 274 -2.92 28.63 -8.61
N THR A 275 -3.39 27.98 -7.55
CA THR A 275 -2.77 27.99 -6.22
C THR A 275 -2.43 26.58 -5.77
N PRO A 276 -1.61 26.39 -4.72
CA PRO A 276 -1.51 25.11 -4.01
C PRO A 276 -2.87 24.69 -3.41
N GLY A 277 -3.02 23.40 -3.08
CA GLY A 277 -4.20 22.85 -2.42
C GLY A 277 -4.34 23.21 -0.93
N PHE A 278 -3.29 23.72 -0.29
CA PHE A 278 -3.26 24.00 1.16
C PHE A 278 -3.68 22.78 1.99
N LYS A 279 -4.75 22.88 2.80
CA LYS A 279 -5.28 21.81 3.64
C LYS A 279 -6.27 20.87 2.91
N LEU A 280 -6.52 21.09 1.61
CA LEU A 280 -7.32 20.17 0.79
C LEU A 280 -6.49 18.94 0.38
N PRO A 281 -7.13 17.77 0.17
CA PRO A 281 -6.46 16.56 -0.31
C PRO A 281 -6.11 16.62 -1.82
N CYS A 282 -5.62 17.76 -2.30
CA CYS A 282 -5.21 17.95 -3.69
C CYS A 282 -3.90 18.74 -3.79
N GLY A 283 -3.17 18.57 -4.89
CA GLY A 283 -1.92 19.31 -5.12
C GLY A 283 -2.15 20.78 -5.47
N PHE A 284 -3.16 21.05 -6.30
CA PHE A 284 -3.45 22.38 -6.83
C PHE A 284 -4.94 22.72 -6.87
N ILE A 285 -5.26 24.01 -6.93
CA ILE A 285 -6.60 24.53 -7.17
C ILE A 285 -6.54 25.42 -8.41
N ILE A 286 -7.33 25.11 -9.44
CA ILE A 286 -7.55 26.00 -10.59
C ILE A 286 -8.78 26.87 -10.27
N HIS A 287 -8.55 28.15 -9.99
CA HIS A 287 -9.61 29.13 -9.85
C HIS A 287 -9.98 29.65 -11.24
N VAL A 288 -11.22 29.49 -11.67
CA VAL A 288 -11.66 29.84 -13.03
C VAL A 288 -12.85 30.79 -13.02
N ASN A 289 -12.82 31.81 -13.87
CA ASN A 289 -13.93 32.74 -14.04
C ASN A 289 -15.04 32.03 -14.81
N VAL A 290 -16.14 31.69 -14.14
CA VAL A 290 -17.28 31.03 -14.78
C VAL A 290 -18.31 32.02 -15.36
N HIS A 291 -18.12 33.32 -15.14
CA HIS A 291 -19.01 34.37 -15.67
C HIS A 291 -18.57 34.90 -17.03
N ASP A 292 -17.43 34.43 -17.55
CA ASP A 292 -16.94 34.83 -18.86
C ASP A 292 -17.75 34.18 -19.98
N LYS A 293 -18.73 34.94 -20.49
CA LYS A 293 -19.65 34.51 -21.55
C LYS A 293 -18.96 34.20 -22.88
N GLN A 294 -17.69 34.58 -23.06
CA GLN A 294 -16.97 34.39 -24.31
C GLN A 294 -16.66 32.91 -24.61
N TYR A 295 -16.51 32.07 -23.59
CA TYR A 295 -15.97 30.71 -23.76
C TYR A 295 -16.99 29.58 -23.63
N GLY A 296 -18.18 29.85 -23.07
CA GLY A 296 -19.19 28.82 -22.76
C GLY A 296 -18.67 27.72 -21.82
N TRP A 297 -19.53 26.78 -21.43
CA TRP A 297 -19.14 25.70 -20.50
C TRP A 297 -18.02 24.82 -21.06
N LYS A 298 -18.08 24.49 -22.36
CA LYS A 298 -17.06 23.68 -23.04
C LYS A 298 -15.69 24.37 -23.00
N GLY A 299 -15.62 25.65 -23.32
CA GLY A 299 -14.35 26.39 -23.33
C GLY A 299 -13.75 26.54 -21.95
N ILE A 300 -14.59 26.76 -20.92
CA ILE A 300 -14.14 26.80 -19.52
C ILE A 300 -13.52 25.45 -19.10
N ILE A 301 -14.22 24.35 -19.35
CA ILE A 301 -13.75 23.00 -18.99
C ILE A 301 -12.46 22.66 -19.76
N LEU A 302 -12.44 22.89 -21.06
CA LEU A 302 -11.29 22.64 -21.93
C LEU A 302 -10.05 23.41 -21.45
N LYS A 303 -10.23 24.66 -21.03
CA LYS A 303 -9.15 25.49 -20.48
C LYS A 303 -8.55 24.89 -19.21
N CYS A 304 -9.39 24.41 -18.30
CA CYS A 304 -8.93 23.71 -17.08
C CYS A 304 -8.20 22.40 -17.41
N LEU A 305 -8.73 21.59 -18.34
CA LEU A 305 -8.08 20.36 -18.78
C LEU A 305 -6.70 20.64 -19.39
N ASN A 306 -6.59 21.63 -20.28
CA ASN A 306 -5.32 22.03 -20.88
C ASN A 306 -4.30 22.52 -19.83
N LEU A 307 -4.76 23.21 -18.79
CA LEU A 307 -3.89 23.61 -17.67
C LEU A 307 -3.35 22.44 -16.88
N ALA A 308 -4.16 21.40 -16.68
CA ALA A 308 -3.74 20.16 -16.02
C ALA A 308 -2.75 19.38 -16.90
N VAL A 309 -2.99 19.31 -18.22
CA VAL A 309 -2.08 18.69 -19.20
C VAL A 309 -0.72 19.40 -19.24
N MET A 310 -0.71 20.74 -19.35
CA MET A 310 0.53 21.54 -19.36
C MET A 310 1.36 21.35 -18.07
N ARG A 311 0.69 21.09 -16.94
CA ARG A 311 1.34 20.82 -15.65
C ARG A 311 1.71 19.34 -15.44
N LYS A 312 1.48 18.48 -16.43
CA LYS A 312 1.74 17.02 -16.36
C LYS A 312 1.01 16.33 -15.21
N LEU A 313 -0.20 16.78 -14.89
CA LEU A 313 -1.04 16.16 -13.87
C LEU A 313 -1.77 14.94 -14.44
N ARG A 314 -2.13 13.99 -13.57
CA ARG A 314 -2.81 12.73 -13.90
C ARG A 314 -4.31 12.75 -13.60
N SER A 315 -4.76 13.58 -12.67
CA SER A 315 -6.18 13.65 -12.28
C SER A 315 -6.70 15.07 -12.06
N ILE A 316 -7.95 15.33 -12.47
CA ILE A 316 -8.63 16.61 -12.28
C ILE A 316 -10.09 16.40 -11.86
N ALA A 317 -10.57 17.17 -10.87
CA ALA A 317 -11.97 17.16 -10.44
C ALA A 317 -12.65 18.51 -10.67
N PHE A 318 -13.82 18.46 -11.31
CA PHE A 318 -14.73 19.59 -11.53
C PHE A 318 -15.92 19.49 -10.56
N PRO A 319 -16.38 20.60 -9.96
CA PRO A 319 -17.70 20.63 -9.36
C PRO A 319 -18.74 20.80 -10.48
N ALA A 320 -20.02 20.64 -10.16
CA ALA A 320 -21.12 20.97 -11.07
C ALA A 320 -21.14 22.48 -11.41
N LEU A 321 -20.31 22.89 -12.38
CA LEU A 321 -19.98 24.29 -12.69
C LEU A 321 -21.23 25.12 -13.00
N GLY A 322 -21.46 26.20 -12.25
CA GLY A 322 -22.54 27.14 -12.55
C GLY A 322 -23.95 26.70 -12.21
N THR A 323 -24.15 25.50 -11.64
CA THR A 323 -25.48 24.97 -11.26
C THR A 323 -26.11 25.62 -10.02
N GLY A 324 -25.37 26.51 -9.34
CA GLY A 324 -25.88 27.39 -8.28
C GLY A 324 -26.37 28.74 -8.82
N ASN A 325 -25.90 29.85 -8.24
CA ASN A 325 -26.34 31.23 -8.55
C ASN A 325 -26.11 31.70 -10.01
N VAL A 326 -25.46 30.91 -10.85
CA VAL A 326 -25.15 31.23 -12.26
C VAL A 326 -26.17 30.61 -13.23
N GLY A 327 -27.01 29.68 -12.77
CA GLY A 327 -28.13 29.13 -13.55
C GLY A 327 -27.74 28.19 -14.70
N GLY A 328 -26.57 27.54 -14.63
CA GLY A 328 -26.12 26.58 -15.64
C GLY A 328 -26.99 25.31 -15.65
N ASN A 329 -27.39 24.88 -16.85
CA ASN A 329 -28.16 23.64 -17.03
C ASN A 329 -27.23 22.41 -16.85
N PRO A 330 -27.54 21.50 -15.90
CA PRO A 330 -26.73 20.29 -15.66
C PRO A 330 -26.51 19.41 -16.90
N GLU A 331 -27.50 19.32 -17.79
CA GLU A 331 -27.40 18.58 -19.05
C GLU A 331 -26.39 19.23 -20.01
N GLU A 332 -26.42 20.56 -20.12
CA GLU A 332 -25.45 21.31 -20.93
C GLU A 332 -24.03 21.19 -20.40
N ILE A 333 -23.86 21.11 -19.08
CA ILE A 333 -22.55 20.93 -18.42
C ILE A 333 -22.04 19.51 -18.67
N GLY A 334 -22.90 18.50 -18.58
CA GLY A 334 -22.56 17.11 -18.93
C GLY A 334 -22.10 16.99 -20.39
N LYS A 335 -22.84 17.61 -21.31
CA LYS A 335 -22.46 17.69 -22.72
C LYS A 335 -21.11 18.38 -22.93
N ALA A 336 -20.94 19.55 -22.31
CA ALA A 336 -19.71 20.34 -22.41
C ALA A 336 -18.48 19.60 -21.85
N LEU A 337 -18.64 18.87 -20.75
CA LEU A 337 -17.60 18.04 -20.15
C LEU A 337 -17.14 16.95 -21.12
N PHE A 338 -18.09 16.20 -21.67
CA PHE A 338 -17.80 15.15 -22.65
C PHE A 338 -17.07 15.70 -23.88
N GLU A 339 -17.57 16.78 -24.47
CA GLU A 339 -16.99 17.39 -25.66
C GLU A 339 -15.57 17.93 -25.42
N ALA A 340 -15.33 18.59 -24.29
CA ALA A 340 -14.01 19.09 -23.92
C ALA A 340 -13.02 17.96 -23.65
N THR A 341 -13.45 16.88 -23.01
CA THR A 341 -12.60 15.71 -22.80
C THR A 341 -12.23 15.02 -24.11
N CYS A 342 -13.19 14.86 -25.04
CA CYS A 342 -12.89 14.33 -26.37
C CYS A 342 -11.80 15.13 -27.08
N GLU A 343 -11.86 16.46 -26.99
CA GLU A 343 -10.88 17.35 -27.63
C GLU A 343 -9.46 17.18 -27.07
N VAL A 344 -9.34 17.01 -25.75
CA VAL A 344 -8.06 16.74 -25.07
C VAL A 344 -7.48 15.39 -25.47
N ILE A 345 -8.32 14.38 -25.66
CA ILE A 345 -7.88 13.06 -26.11
C ILE A 345 -7.43 13.10 -27.57
N GLN A 346 -8.19 13.80 -28.42
CA GLN A 346 -7.85 13.99 -29.83
C GLN A 346 -6.54 14.75 -30.03
N ALA A 347 -6.19 15.65 -29.11
CA ALA A 347 -4.91 16.34 -29.12
C ALA A 347 -3.70 15.42 -28.85
N GLY A 348 -3.91 14.17 -28.39
CA GLY A 348 -2.90 13.12 -28.29
C GLY A 348 -1.81 13.28 -27.23
N ASN A 349 -1.74 14.43 -26.55
CA ASN A 349 -0.63 14.82 -25.66
C ASN A 349 -1.02 14.93 -24.17
N SER A 350 -1.98 14.12 -23.71
CA SER A 350 -2.51 14.19 -22.35
C SER A 350 -1.86 13.17 -21.40
N ASN A 351 -1.43 13.63 -20.23
CA ASN A 351 -1.02 12.77 -19.10
C ASN A 351 -2.20 12.44 -18.17
N LEU A 352 -3.40 12.99 -18.45
CA LEU A 352 -4.58 12.77 -17.63
C LEU A 352 -5.02 11.31 -17.77
N GLN A 353 -5.17 10.65 -16.63
CA GLN A 353 -5.68 9.29 -16.47
C GLN A 353 -7.11 9.32 -15.93
N GLU A 354 -7.51 10.40 -15.25
CA GLU A 354 -8.81 10.52 -14.59
C GLU A 354 -9.37 11.95 -14.64
N ILE A 355 -10.63 12.08 -15.03
CA ILE A 355 -11.41 13.32 -15.01
C ILE A 355 -12.70 13.04 -14.22
N GLN A 356 -12.92 13.78 -13.13
CA GLN A 356 -14.08 13.62 -12.26
C GLN A 356 -15.01 14.82 -12.36
N MET A 357 -16.32 14.57 -12.44
CA MET A 357 -17.36 15.55 -12.13
C MET A 357 -17.98 15.18 -10.78
N VAL A 358 -17.82 16.07 -9.80
CA VAL A 358 -18.22 15.86 -8.41
C VAL A 358 -19.48 16.67 -8.15
N VAL A 359 -20.58 15.96 -7.92
CA VAL A 359 -21.92 16.52 -7.84
C VAL A 359 -22.42 16.35 -6.40
N PHE A 360 -22.65 17.48 -5.73
CA PHE A 360 -23.07 17.47 -4.32
C PHE A 360 -24.54 17.05 -4.14
N GLN A 361 -25.40 17.34 -5.14
CA GLN A 361 -26.83 17.02 -5.11
C GLN A 361 -27.10 15.76 -5.95
N SER A 362 -27.63 14.71 -5.31
CA SER A 362 -27.90 13.42 -5.95
C SER A 362 -28.83 13.51 -7.17
N GLU A 363 -29.85 14.37 -7.13
CA GLU A 363 -30.81 14.59 -8.21
C GLU A 363 -30.21 15.23 -9.47
N MET A 364 -29.01 15.81 -9.37
CA MET A 364 -28.31 16.47 -10.48
C MET A 364 -27.40 15.50 -11.25
N VAL A 365 -27.04 14.37 -10.64
CA VAL A 365 -26.16 13.34 -11.25
C VAL A 365 -26.77 12.79 -12.53
N SER A 366 -28.05 12.42 -12.49
CA SER A 366 -28.79 11.86 -13.62
C SER A 366 -28.86 12.83 -14.81
N LYS A 367 -29.12 14.12 -14.56
CA LYS A 367 -29.15 15.15 -15.60
C LYS A 367 -27.79 15.38 -16.28
N ILE A 368 -26.70 15.31 -15.51
CA ILE A 368 -25.33 15.40 -16.06
C ILE A 368 -25.03 14.16 -16.92
N GLU A 369 -25.43 12.97 -16.47
CA GLU A 369 -25.28 11.72 -17.23
C GLU A 369 -26.08 11.72 -18.54
N GLU A 370 -27.32 12.23 -18.52
CA GLU A 370 -28.14 12.44 -19.72
C GLU A 370 -27.46 13.39 -20.71
N GLY A 371 -26.88 14.48 -20.21
CA GLY A 371 -26.11 15.43 -21.02
C GLY A 371 -24.90 14.81 -21.70
N ILE A 372 -24.19 13.93 -20.98
CA ILE A 372 -23.10 13.14 -21.56
C ILE A 372 -23.65 12.20 -22.63
N LYS A 373 -24.66 11.39 -22.32
CA LYS A 373 -25.24 10.41 -23.24
C LYS A 373 -25.75 11.05 -24.54
N SER A 374 -26.42 12.19 -24.45
CA SER A 374 -26.90 12.91 -25.64
C SER A 374 -25.76 13.45 -26.52
N ALA A 375 -24.62 13.81 -25.92
CA ALA A 375 -23.41 14.22 -26.63
C ALA A 375 -22.70 13.02 -27.31
N GLN A 376 -22.78 11.83 -26.69
CA GLN A 376 -22.24 10.59 -27.23
C GLN A 376 -22.99 10.12 -28.49
N GLU A 377 -24.32 10.10 -28.43
CA GLU A 377 -25.18 9.60 -29.52
C GLU A 377 -25.02 10.41 -30.83
N LYS A 378 -24.53 11.65 -30.74
CA LYS A 378 -24.24 12.52 -31.89
C LYS A 378 -22.88 12.23 -32.56
N LYS A 379 -22.08 11.28 -32.06
CA LYS A 379 -20.78 10.91 -32.64
C LYS A 379 -20.89 9.67 -33.54
N PRO A 380 -20.23 9.65 -34.72
CA PRO A 380 -20.28 8.53 -35.66
C PRO A 380 -19.77 7.22 -35.05
N SER A 381 -20.35 6.09 -35.45
CA SER A 381 -20.10 4.74 -34.91
C SER A 381 -18.62 4.33 -34.88
N ASN A 382 -17.84 4.73 -35.90
CA ASN A 382 -16.43 4.39 -36.03
C ASN A 382 -15.52 5.14 -35.03
N TRP A 383 -16.05 6.19 -34.37
CA TRP A 383 -15.35 6.90 -33.30
C TRP A 383 -15.17 5.99 -32.08
N TRP A 384 -16.16 5.15 -31.76
CA TRP A 384 -16.21 4.39 -30.51
C TRP A 384 -15.20 3.26 -30.40
N GLU A 385 -14.63 2.80 -31.52
CA GLU A 385 -13.63 1.72 -31.51
C GLU A 385 -12.31 2.15 -30.89
N ASN A 386 -11.96 3.44 -30.98
CA ASN A 386 -10.73 4.02 -30.44
C ASN A 386 -10.86 4.49 -28.97
N PHE A 387 -12.05 4.40 -28.36
CA PHE A 387 -12.36 4.92 -27.02
C PHE A 387 -13.05 3.87 -26.11
N LYS A 388 -12.93 2.57 -26.44
CA LYS A 388 -13.47 1.45 -25.64
C LYS A 388 -12.80 1.41 -24.25
N GLY A 389 -13.44 2.05 -23.26
CA GLY A 389 -12.95 2.21 -21.88
C GLY A 389 -13.25 3.57 -21.22
N PHE A 390 -13.84 4.52 -21.97
CA PHE A 390 -13.97 5.93 -21.59
C PHE A 390 -15.07 6.26 -20.56
N LEU A 391 -16.22 5.56 -20.56
CA LEU A 391 -17.34 5.85 -19.66
C LEU A 391 -17.94 4.56 -19.08
N GLY A 392 -18.02 4.48 -17.76
CA GLY A 392 -18.51 3.31 -17.01
C GLY A 392 -20.02 3.26 -16.83
N PHE A 393 -20.79 3.10 -17.91
CA PHE A 393 -22.25 2.80 -17.85
C PHE A 393 -22.65 1.75 -18.90
N GLY A 394 -23.50 0.79 -18.51
CA GLY A 394 -23.83 -0.41 -19.31
C GLY A 394 -25.28 -0.49 -19.84
N LYS A 395 -25.38 -1.07 -21.05
CA LYS A 395 -26.39 -1.96 -21.69
C LYS A 395 -27.89 -1.60 -21.76
N GLU A 396 -28.49 -1.95 -22.92
CA GLU A 396 -29.81 -2.64 -23.12
C GLU A 396 -29.88 -3.20 -24.57
N MET A 397 -30.56 -4.28 -25.00
CA MET A 397 -31.74 -5.09 -24.56
C MET A 397 -31.66 -6.46 -25.34
N SER A 398 -32.10 -7.66 -24.91
CA SER A 398 -33.49 -8.06 -24.67
C SER A 398 -33.65 -9.50 -24.08
N SER A 399 -34.67 -9.63 -23.22
CA SER A 399 -35.55 -10.75 -22.78
C SER A 399 -35.11 -12.22 -22.65
N ALA A 400 -35.20 -12.76 -21.41
CA ALA A 400 -36.19 -13.77 -20.98
C ALA A 400 -35.99 -14.20 -19.50
N GLN A 401 -37.08 -14.52 -18.79
CA GLN A 401 -37.16 -15.11 -17.42
C GLN A 401 -38.35 -16.10 -17.37
N PRO A 402 -38.55 -16.96 -16.33
CA PRO A 402 -37.61 -17.48 -15.32
C PRO A 402 -37.77 -19.01 -15.03
N HIS A 403 -36.76 -19.65 -14.44
CA HIS A 403 -36.95 -20.83 -13.58
C HIS A 403 -36.18 -20.66 -12.27
N VAL A 404 -36.88 -20.81 -11.16
CA VAL A 404 -36.37 -20.69 -9.79
C VAL A 404 -36.05 -22.09 -9.26
N LEU A 405 -34.82 -22.28 -8.79
CA LEU A 405 -34.51 -23.17 -7.68
C LEU A 405 -33.77 -22.37 -6.61
N ARG A 406 -34.17 -22.61 -5.36
CA ARG A 406 -33.67 -21.98 -4.15
C ARG A 406 -32.23 -22.43 -3.87
N ALA A 407 -31.52 -21.54 -3.19
CA ALA A 407 -30.16 -21.70 -2.70
C ALA A 407 -30.01 -22.93 -1.80
N ASP A 408 -29.08 -23.81 -2.17
CA ASP A 408 -28.20 -24.53 -1.25
C ASP A 408 -26.81 -24.61 -1.89
N GLY A 409 -25.79 -24.46 -1.05
CA GLY A 409 -24.51 -23.87 -1.41
C GLY A 409 -23.58 -24.71 -2.27
N MET A 410 -22.85 -24.02 -3.14
CA MET A 410 -21.47 -24.34 -3.50
C MET A 410 -20.73 -23.04 -3.84
N LYS A 411 -19.72 -22.72 -3.03
CA LYS A 411 -18.72 -21.69 -3.34
C LYS A 411 -17.46 -22.44 -3.71
N VAL A 412 -17.14 -22.49 -5.00
CA VAL A 412 -15.83 -22.96 -5.44
C VAL A 412 -14.94 -21.74 -5.65
N PHE A 413 -13.86 -21.66 -4.89
CA PHE A 413 -12.90 -20.57 -4.97
C PHE A 413 -11.82 -20.93 -6.00
N ILE A 414 -11.63 -20.08 -7.00
CA ILE A 414 -10.52 -20.20 -7.96
C ILE A 414 -9.39 -19.29 -7.48
N HIS A 415 -8.36 -19.89 -6.88
CA HIS A 415 -7.20 -19.18 -6.33
C HIS A 415 -6.04 -19.21 -7.32
N ILE A 416 -5.59 -18.08 -7.89
CA ILE A 416 -4.22 -18.03 -8.42
C ILE A 416 -3.29 -17.76 -7.24
N CYS A 417 -2.32 -18.63 -7.01
CA CYS A 417 -1.20 -18.29 -6.13
C CYS A 417 -0.17 -17.47 -6.90
N ALA A 418 -0.44 -16.17 -7.04
CA ALA A 418 0.41 -15.15 -6.45
C ALA A 418 -0.53 -14.21 -5.72
N ASP A 419 -0.20 -13.83 -4.48
CA ASP A 419 -1.05 -13.07 -3.56
C ASP A 419 -2.04 -12.11 -4.26
N SER A 420 -3.30 -12.55 -4.43
CA SER A 420 -4.52 -11.77 -4.19
C SER A 420 -5.80 -12.53 -4.62
N GLU A 421 -6.78 -12.50 -3.71
CA GLU A 421 -8.04 -13.25 -3.67
C GLU A 421 -9.23 -12.56 -4.35
N GLU A 422 -10.21 -13.35 -4.81
CA GLU A 422 -11.67 -13.14 -4.69
C GLU A 422 -12.36 -14.51 -4.99
N CYS A 423 -13.36 -15.06 -4.27
CA CYS A 423 -14.54 -14.42 -3.69
C CYS A 423 -15.33 -15.32 -2.68
N ASN A 424 -15.86 -14.72 -1.59
CA ASN A 424 -17.07 -15.08 -0.81
C ASN A 424 -17.07 -15.99 0.45
N SER A 425 -15.96 -16.21 1.14
CA SER A 425 -15.91 -16.49 2.59
C SER A 425 -14.59 -15.92 3.04
N LEU A 426 -14.56 -15.10 4.09
CA LEU A 426 -13.28 -14.61 4.61
C LEU A 426 -12.75 -15.63 5.63
N CYS A 427 -11.59 -16.18 5.33
CA CYS A 427 -10.82 -17.07 6.20
C CYS A 427 -9.46 -16.43 6.44
N TRP A 428 -9.16 -16.02 7.67
CA TRP A 428 -7.84 -15.46 8.03
C TRP A 428 -7.03 -16.41 8.87
N LEU A 429 -5.73 -16.50 8.61
CA LEU A 429 -4.75 -17.16 9.47
C LEU A 429 -4.57 -16.34 10.79
N ILE A 430 -5.29 -16.70 11.84
CA ILE A 430 -5.04 -16.31 13.23
C ILE A 430 -4.04 -17.31 13.81
N ASN A 431 -2.79 -16.89 14.00
CA ASN A 431 -1.78 -17.68 14.70
C ASN A 431 -2.31 -18.12 16.08
N ALA A 432 -1.94 -19.31 16.56
CA ALA A 432 -2.57 -19.94 17.74
C ALA A 432 -2.47 -19.13 19.05
N ASP A 433 -1.68 -18.06 19.10
CA ASP A 433 -1.49 -17.20 20.28
C ASP A 433 -2.62 -16.19 20.55
N TYR A 434 -3.57 -15.99 19.63
CA TYR A 434 -4.67 -15.02 19.83
C TYR A 434 -5.83 -15.55 20.71
N GLY A 435 -5.59 -16.61 21.48
CA GLY A 435 -6.60 -17.31 22.29
C GLY A 435 -7.38 -16.44 23.29
N TYR A 436 -6.84 -15.29 23.68
CA TYR A 436 -7.41 -14.41 24.72
C TYR A 436 -8.42 -13.37 24.23
N LYS A 437 -8.59 -13.18 22.90
CA LYS A 437 -9.51 -12.16 22.32
C LYS A 437 -10.66 -12.72 21.47
N VAL A 438 -10.91 -14.03 21.53
CA VAL A 438 -12.05 -14.69 20.83
C VAL A 438 -13.39 -14.01 21.17
N SER A 439 -13.55 -13.54 22.40
CA SER A 439 -14.76 -12.83 22.86
C SER A 439 -15.02 -11.50 22.13
N GLU A 440 -13.97 -10.75 21.77
CA GLU A 440 -14.08 -9.49 21.00
C GLU A 440 -14.43 -9.76 19.53
N ILE A 441 -13.86 -10.82 18.96
CA ILE A 441 -14.19 -11.30 17.61
C ILE A 441 -15.68 -11.66 17.54
N GLU A 442 -16.18 -12.41 18.51
CA GLU A 442 -17.60 -12.78 18.59
C GLU A 442 -18.53 -11.58 18.79
N LYS A 443 -18.10 -10.52 19.49
CA LYS A 443 -18.87 -9.26 19.62
C LYS A 443 -19.07 -8.58 18.27
N ILE A 444 -18.06 -8.57 17.40
CA ILE A 444 -18.15 -8.00 16.05
C ILE A 444 -19.18 -8.77 15.21
N GLY A 445 -19.21 -10.10 15.33
CA GLY A 445 -20.21 -10.93 14.66
C GLY A 445 -21.63 -10.56 15.09
N ARG A 446 -21.87 -10.47 16.40
CA ARG A 446 -23.17 -10.06 16.95
C ARG A 446 -23.59 -8.66 16.51
N LYS A 447 -22.66 -7.70 16.46
CA LYS A 447 -22.91 -6.31 16.05
C LYS A 447 -23.50 -6.20 14.65
N HIS A 448 -23.03 -7.04 13.72
CA HIS A 448 -23.44 -7.01 12.31
C HIS A 448 -24.33 -8.19 11.93
N ASN A 449 -24.92 -8.88 12.92
CA ASN A 449 -25.81 -10.02 12.67
C ASN A 449 -25.18 -11.12 11.80
N ALA A 450 -23.87 -11.33 11.95
CA ALA A 450 -23.07 -12.32 11.25
C ALA A 450 -22.54 -13.36 12.23
N LYS A 451 -22.55 -14.63 11.82
CA LYS A 451 -22.00 -15.74 12.58
C LYS A 451 -20.50 -15.83 12.33
N ILE A 452 -19.71 -15.84 13.39
CA ILE A 452 -18.25 -15.96 13.31
C ILE A 452 -17.82 -17.25 13.99
N LYS A 453 -16.96 -18.04 13.32
CA LYS A 453 -16.43 -19.31 13.83
C LYS A 453 -14.90 -19.28 13.82
N VAL A 454 -14.29 -19.50 14.98
CA VAL A 454 -12.83 -19.54 15.14
C VAL A 454 -12.36 -21.00 15.15
N GLU A 455 -11.60 -21.40 14.14
CA GLU A 455 -11.02 -22.73 13.91
C GLU A 455 -9.54 -22.74 14.33
N LYS A 456 -9.29 -22.81 15.64
CA LYS A 456 -7.95 -22.65 16.26
C LYS A 456 -6.85 -23.60 15.74
N HIS A 457 -7.21 -24.82 15.33
CA HIS A 457 -6.29 -25.87 14.91
C HIS A 457 -5.61 -25.61 13.54
N VAL A 458 -6.27 -24.83 12.69
CA VAL A 458 -5.73 -24.34 11.41
C VAL A 458 -5.49 -22.83 11.47
N GLY A 459 -5.60 -22.26 12.67
CA GLY A 459 -5.53 -20.84 12.92
C GLY A 459 -6.49 -20.05 12.05
N ARG A 460 -7.79 -20.35 12.00
CA ARG A 460 -8.70 -19.70 11.02
C ARG A 460 -9.89 -19.00 11.65
N VAL A 461 -10.37 -17.89 11.10
CA VAL A 461 -11.70 -17.31 11.45
C VAL A 461 -12.59 -17.26 10.23
N ARG A 462 -13.79 -17.83 10.34
CA ARG A 462 -14.82 -17.89 9.31
C ARG A 462 -15.98 -16.96 9.67
N ILE A 463 -16.42 -16.12 8.72
CA ILE A 463 -17.56 -15.20 8.89
C ILE A 463 -18.69 -15.60 7.93
N GLU A 464 -19.90 -15.76 8.45
CA GLU A 464 -21.11 -16.18 7.73
C GLU A 464 -22.24 -15.17 7.98
N GLY A 465 -22.75 -14.50 6.93
CA GLY A 465 -23.81 -13.50 7.07
C GLY A 465 -24.23 -12.88 5.73
N LEU A 466 -25.11 -11.88 5.77
CA LEU A 466 -25.51 -11.09 4.59
C LEU A 466 -24.32 -10.28 4.06
N LEU A 467 -24.19 -10.14 2.74
CA LEU A 467 -23.00 -9.57 2.08
C LEU A 467 -22.62 -8.16 2.59
N ALA A 468 -23.63 -7.29 2.76
CA ALA A 468 -23.43 -5.94 3.30
C ALA A 468 -22.88 -5.95 4.73
N ASP A 469 -23.17 -6.99 5.50
CA ASP A 469 -22.78 -7.14 6.89
C ASP A 469 -21.44 -7.87 7.01
N VAL A 470 -21.15 -8.83 6.13
CA VAL A 470 -19.82 -9.45 6.02
C VAL A 470 -18.75 -8.41 5.65
N GLY A 471 -19.06 -7.46 4.76
CA GLY A 471 -18.15 -6.35 4.45
C GLY A 471 -17.86 -5.44 5.65
N LYS A 472 -18.85 -5.21 6.51
CA LYS A 472 -18.68 -4.42 7.74
C LYS A 472 -17.93 -5.21 8.81
N VAL A 473 -18.22 -6.51 8.99
CA VAL A 473 -17.46 -7.41 9.88
C VAL A 473 -16.01 -7.49 9.43
N LYS A 474 -15.75 -7.63 8.13
CA LYS A 474 -14.39 -7.60 7.57
C LYS A 474 -13.66 -6.31 7.96
N THR A 475 -14.31 -5.16 7.78
CA THR A 475 -13.72 -3.87 8.14
C THR A 475 -13.42 -3.78 9.63
N ASP A 476 -14.39 -4.12 10.48
CA ASP A 476 -14.24 -4.05 11.94
C ASP A 476 -13.22 -5.06 12.47
N LEU A 477 -13.13 -6.25 11.89
CA LEU A 477 -12.18 -7.30 12.30
C LEU A 477 -10.77 -6.98 11.80
N LEU A 478 -10.59 -6.36 10.62
CA LEU A 478 -9.31 -5.80 10.18
C LEU A 478 -8.85 -4.66 11.08
N ASN A 479 -9.77 -3.80 11.51
CA ASN A 479 -9.45 -2.75 12.47
C ASN A 479 -9.07 -3.35 13.83
N LEU A 480 -9.78 -4.37 14.31
CA LEU A 480 -9.42 -5.09 15.54
C LEU A 480 -8.03 -5.71 15.44
N ILE A 481 -7.69 -6.38 14.34
CA ILE A 481 -6.35 -6.97 14.13
C ILE A 481 -5.29 -5.86 14.11
N ARG A 482 -5.49 -4.79 13.35
CA ARG A 482 -4.58 -3.64 13.34
C ARG A 482 -4.43 -3.00 14.72
N ASP A 483 -5.50 -2.94 15.50
CA ASP A 483 -5.49 -2.41 16.85
C ASP A 483 -4.75 -3.36 17.80
N ILE A 484 -4.89 -4.67 17.63
CA ILE A 484 -4.12 -5.69 18.36
C ILE A 484 -2.63 -5.58 18.01
N GLU A 485 -2.27 -5.50 16.73
CA GLU A 485 -0.88 -5.33 16.27
C GLU A 485 -0.27 -4.03 16.80
N LYS A 486 -1.03 -2.93 16.78
CA LYS A 486 -0.63 -1.66 17.39
C LYS A 486 -0.46 -1.79 18.90
N MET A 487 -1.33 -2.53 19.59
CA MET A 487 -1.24 -2.76 21.02
C MET A 487 -0.02 -3.62 21.37
N GLU A 488 0.25 -4.70 20.64
CA GLU A 488 1.42 -5.57 20.86
C GLU A 488 2.73 -4.84 20.55
N ASN A 489 2.78 -4.04 19.48
CA ASN A 489 3.94 -3.18 19.21
C ASN A 489 4.13 -2.12 20.29
N ARG A 490 3.05 -1.51 20.77
CA ARG A 490 3.11 -0.58 21.92
C ARG A 490 3.56 -1.28 23.19
N GLU A 491 3.13 -2.50 23.45
CA GLU A 491 3.53 -3.27 24.62
C GLU A 491 5.02 -3.63 24.57
N LYS A 492 5.52 -4.07 23.41
CA LYS A 492 6.96 -4.31 23.18
C LYS A 492 7.78 -3.03 23.36
N GLN A 493 7.30 -1.90 22.82
CA GLN A 493 7.93 -0.59 22.98
C GLN A 493 7.92 -0.10 24.43
N ALA A 494 6.78 -0.20 25.10
CA ALA A 494 6.61 0.16 26.51
C ALA A 494 7.48 -0.71 27.41
N ALA A 495 7.59 -2.01 27.13
CA ALA A 495 8.49 -2.91 27.82
C ALA A 495 9.96 -2.51 27.64
N MET A 496 10.38 -2.21 26.41
CA MET A 496 11.74 -1.73 26.12
C MET A 496 12.03 -0.39 26.82
N LEU A 497 11.10 0.57 26.76
CA LEU A 497 11.25 1.88 27.37
C LEU A 497 11.27 1.81 28.90
N SER A 498 10.48 0.92 29.51
CA SER A 498 10.46 0.68 30.96
C SER A 498 11.78 0.11 31.52
N GLN A 499 12.66 -0.41 30.65
CA GLN A 499 14.03 -0.79 31.03
C GLN A 499 14.98 0.42 31.07
N LEU A 500 14.68 1.49 30.35
CA LEU A 500 15.54 2.66 30.20
C LEU A 500 15.15 3.80 31.16
N VAL A 501 13.85 4.00 31.32
CA VAL A 501 13.28 5.10 32.11
C VAL A 501 12.02 4.64 32.83
N GLN A 502 11.88 5.04 34.09
CA GLN A 502 10.72 4.78 34.90
C GLN A 502 10.23 6.07 35.55
N TRP A 503 8.96 6.36 35.35
CA TRP A 503 8.23 7.40 36.05
C TRP A 503 7.57 6.81 37.29
N TYR A 504 7.44 7.66 38.30
CA TYR A 504 6.86 7.35 39.59
C TYR A 504 5.91 8.46 40.03
N TYR A 505 4.96 8.13 40.90
CA TYR A 505 4.21 9.11 41.70
C TYR A 505 4.44 8.84 43.20
N ILE A 506 4.30 9.89 44.01
CA ILE A 506 4.42 9.77 45.47
C ILE A 506 3.03 9.65 46.08
N GLU A 507 2.71 8.49 46.64
CA GLU A 507 1.51 8.27 47.42
C GLU A 507 1.81 8.53 48.91
N ILE A 508 0.93 9.27 49.59
CA ILE A 508 1.05 9.52 51.03
C ILE A 508 0.16 8.49 51.75
N THR A 509 0.78 7.58 52.50
CA THR A 509 0.08 6.56 53.30
C THR A 509 0.24 6.83 54.79
N GLU A 510 -0.50 6.10 55.64
CA GLU A 510 -0.40 6.20 57.11
C GLU A 510 1.03 5.92 57.63
N ASP A 511 1.82 5.16 56.86
CA ASP A 511 3.20 4.76 57.18
C ASP A 511 4.28 5.68 56.56
N GLY A 512 3.90 6.74 55.83
CA GLY A 512 4.82 7.71 55.22
C GLY A 512 4.63 7.92 53.71
N GLN A 513 5.66 8.45 53.04
CA GLN A 513 5.65 8.63 51.57
C GLN A 513 6.12 7.36 50.88
N LYS A 514 5.28 6.81 50.00
CA LYS A 514 5.59 5.65 49.18
C LYS A 514 5.76 6.05 47.73
N LEU A 515 6.79 5.50 47.08
CA LEU A 515 7.09 5.75 45.68
C LEU A 515 6.49 4.62 44.83
N GLU A 516 5.51 4.94 44.00
CA GLU A 516 4.79 3.97 43.18
C GLU A 516 5.20 4.08 41.72
N GLU A 517 5.37 2.93 41.05
CA GLU A 517 5.74 2.87 39.64
C GLU A 517 4.51 3.01 38.75
N TYR A 518 4.59 3.85 37.71
CA TYR A 518 3.60 3.77 36.64
C TYR A 518 3.78 2.49 35.84
N ASP A 519 2.66 1.87 35.47
CA ASP A 519 2.61 0.75 34.55
C ASP A 519 3.32 1.08 33.23
N LYS A 520 3.91 0.07 32.59
CA LYS A 520 4.79 0.23 31.41
C LYS A 520 4.17 1.09 30.30
N ASP A 521 2.88 0.90 30.00
CA ASP A 521 2.16 1.67 28.98
C ASP A 521 1.95 3.14 29.38
N ILE A 522 1.61 3.38 30.65
CA ILE A 522 1.46 4.74 31.19
C ILE A 522 2.82 5.42 31.22
N ASN A 523 3.84 4.74 31.75
CA ASN A 523 5.23 5.18 31.75
C ASN A 523 5.70 5.61 30.36
N ALA A 524 5.39 4.83 29.32
CA ALA A 524 5.75 5.16 27.95
C ALA A 524 5.05 6.42 27.43
N LYS A 525 3.76 6.59 27.73
CA LYS A 525 2.99 7.78 27.33
C LYS A 525 3.47 9.05 28.05
N ILE A 526 3.79 8.94 29.34
CA ILE A 526 4.35 10.04 30.13
C ILE A 526 5.69 10.45 29.54
N GLU A 527 6.58 9.49 29.30
CA GLU A 527 7.89 9.75 28.71
C GLU A 527 7.78 10.38 27.32
N GLU A 528 6.93 9.85 26.43
CA GLU A 528 6.72 10.41 25.10
C GLU A 528 6.23 11.87 25.17
N ALA A 529 5.24 12.15 26.02
CA ALA A 529 4.69 13.49 26.18
C ALA A 529 5.70 14.48 26.76
N TYR A 530 6.48 14.04 27.75
CA TYR A 530 7.56 14.81 28.35
C TYR A 530 8.68 15.12 27.33
N GLN A 531 9.12 14.11 26.57
CA GLN A 531 10.13 14.28 25.51
C GLN A 531 9.63 15.22 24.38
N CYS A 532 8.33 15.19 24.07
CA CYS A 532 7.69 16.11 23.13
C CYS A 532 7.50 17.54 23.68
N LYS A 533 7.98 17.84 24.90
CA LYS A 533 7.83 19.14 25.57
C LYS A 533 6.37 19.60 25.66
N LYS A 534 5.43 18.66 25.86
CA LYS A 534 4.05 19.02 26.17
C LYS A 534 4.02 19.66 27.56
N LYS A 535 3.09 20.60 27.78
CA LYS A 535 2.86 21.20 29.10
C LYS A 535 2.19 20.23 30.07
N SER A 536 1.28 19.41 29.55
CA SER A 536 0.56 18.44 30.36
C SER A 536 0.14 17.22 29.55
N LEU A 537 -0.16 16.13 30.23
CA LEU A 537 -0.70 14.90 29.67
C LEU A 537 -1.93 14.44 30.47
N LYS A 538 -3.05 14.19 29.78
CA LYS A 538 -4.25 13.61 30.38
C LYS A 538 -4.27 12.10 30.17
N LEU A 539 -4.46 11.32 31.23
CA LEU A 539 -4.46 9.86 31.21
C LEU A 539 -5.62 9.29 32.05
N TYR A 540 -5.88 8.00 31.86
CA TYR A 540 -6.76 7.23 32.72
C TYR A 540 -5.94 6.14 33.41
N SER A 541 -5.86 6.20 34.75
CA SER A 541 -5.07 5.28 35.57
C SER A 541 -5.84 4.92 36.84
N GLY A 542 -5.81 3.66 37.26
CA GLY A 542 -6.46 3.21 38.50
C GLY A 542 -7.96 3.54 38.61
N GLY A 543 -8.66 3.70 37.48
CA GLY A 543 -10.08 4.09 37.45
C GLY A 543 -10.35 5.61 37.51
N ARG A 544 -9.32 6.45 37.57
CA ARG A 544 -9.41 7.91 37.67
C ARG A 544 -8.84 8.59 36.42
N ARG A 545 -9.37 9.77 36.08
CA ARG A 545 -8.81 10.65 35.05
C ARG A 545 -7.80 11.57 35.71
N ILE A 546 -6.56 11.43 35.31
CA ILE A 546 -5.42 12.12 35.92
C ILE A 546 -4.78 13.05 34.89
N ILE A 547 -4.24 14.16 35.37
CA ILE A 547 -3.52 15.14 34.57
C ILE A 547 -2.13 15.27 35.16
N ILE A 548 -1.12 15.00 34.36
CA ILE A 548 0.28 15.21 34.71
C ILE A 548 0.70 16.55 34.12
N ASP A 549 1.10 17.47 34.97
CA ASP A 549 1.67 18.77 34.62
C ASP A 549 3.20 18.63 34.62
N PHE A 550 3.81 18.85 33.46
CA PHE A 550 5.25 18.70 33.29
C PHE A 550 6.02 19.96 33.71
N ASP A 551 5.35 21.11 33.84
CA ASP A 551 5.97 22.35 34.33
C ASP A 551 6.14 22.27 35.86
N THR A 552 5.17 21.69 36.57
CA THR A 552 5.25 21.51 38.04
C THR A 552 5.74 20.12 38.49
N LEU A 553 5.77 19.15 37.57
CA LEU A 553 6.05 17.73 37.87
C LEU A 553 5.10 17.17 38.94
N GLU A 554 3.80 17.40 38.73
CA GLU A 554 2.73 16.92 39.60
C GLU A 554 1.63 16.24 38.78
N GLU A 555 0.99 15.25 39.39
CA GLU A 555 -0.25 14.65 38.93
C GLU A 555 -1.40 15.14 39.83
N TYR A 556 -2.57 15.37 39.23
CA TYR A 556 -3.83 15.62 39.96
C TYR A 556 -5.02 15.03 39.22
N SER A 557 -6.12 14.82 39.94
CA SER A 557 -7.36 14.33 39.34
C SER A 557 -8.09 15.44 38.57
N GLU A 558 -8.71 15.10 37.43
CA GLU A 558 -9.58 16.05 36.72
C GLU A 558 -10.80 16.45 37.57
N THR A 559 -11.21 15.61 38.53
CA THR A 559 -12.33 15.88 39.44
C THR A 559 -11.92 16.57 40.74
N ASP A 560 -10.62 16.56 41.07
CA ASP A 560 -10.07 17.16 42.28
C ASP A 560 -8.68 17.75 41.97
N PRO A 561 -8.62 18.99 41.46
CA PRO A 561 -7.37 19.63 41.03
C PRO A 561 -6.46 20.08 42.17
N ASP A 562 -6.96 20.07 43.41
CA ASP A 562 -6.24 20.47 44.61
C ASP A 562 -5.48 19.28 45.23
N ASP A 563 -5.92 18.05 44.98
CA ASP A 563 -5.20 16.83 45.34
C ASP A 563 -4.04 16.55 44.36
N ARG A 564 -2.89 17.15 44.67
CA ARG A 564 -1.67 17.08 43.86
C ARG A 564 -0.65 16.14 44.48
N VAL A 565 -0.18 15.20 43.68
CA VAL A 565 0.93 14.30 44.03
C VAL A 565 2.13 14.58 43.14
N LYS A 566 3.34 14.50 43.71
CA LYS A 566 4.56 14.71 42.91
C LYS A 566 4.83 13.52 42.00
N VAL A 567 5.23 13.81 40.78
CA VAL A 567 5.73 12.81 39.84
C VAL A 567 7.24 12.93 39.65
N LEU A 568 7.89 11.79 39.50
CA LEU A 568 9.35 11.69 39.45
C LEU A 568 9.75 10.83 38.27
N ARG A 569 10.61 11.37 37.40
CA ARG A 569 11.28 10.62 36.34
C ARG A 569 12.62 10.10 36.84
N LYS A 570 12.87 8.80 36.76
CA LYS A 570 14.19 8.20 36.98
C LYS A 570 14.68 7.49 35.73
N ASP A 571 15.89 7.84 35.29
CA ASP A 571 16.60 7.04 34.31
C ASP A 571 17.10 5.75 34.99
N LYS A 572 16.63 4.59 34.52
CA LYS A 572 17.15 3.27 34.94
C LYS A 572 18.56 3.00 34.38
N ILE A 573 19.02 3.85 33.46
CA ILE A 573 20.35 3.83 32.82
C ILE A 573 21.51 4.10 33.81
N LYS A 574 21.25 4.56 35.05
CA LYS A 574 22.34 4.79 36.01
C LYS A 574 23.09 3.53 36.45
N ASP A 575 22.49 2.35 36.31
CA ASP A 575 23.13 1.08 36.72
C ASP A 575 23.59 0.20 35.55
N SER A 576 23.35 0.59 34.28
CA SER A 576 23.60 -0.28 33.12
C SER A 576 24.50 0.30 32.01
N VAL A 577 25.07 1.50 32.17
CA VAL A 577 26.09 2.02 31.24
C VAL A 577 27.33 2.44 32.02
N SER A 578 28.15 1.45 32.39
CA SER A 578 29.45 1.70 33.03
C SER A 578 30.56 2.11 32.06
N GLU A 579 30.36 2.09 30.74
CA GLU A 579 31.43 2.39 29.78
C GLU A 579 30.97 3.34 28.66
N VAL A 580 31.21 4.64 28.87
CA VAL A 580 31.32 5.62 27.77
C VAL A 580 32.61 5.32 26.98
N PRO A 581 32.74 5.74 25.71
CA PRO A 581 33.94 5.48 24.94
C PRO A 581 35.20 6.01 25.66
N PRO A 582 36.30 5.24 25.70
CA PRO A 582 37.51 5.63 26.43
C PRO A 582 38.15 6.91 25.88
N GLN A 583 37.87 7.25 24.62
CA GLN A 583 38.35 8.48 23.99
C GLN A 583 37.57 9.74 24.40
N TRP A 584 36.46 9.62 25.13
CA TRP A 584 35.70 10.79 25.58
C TRP A 584 36.47 11.57 26.65
N ASP A 585 36.45 12.90 26.53
CA ASP A 585 36.88 13.77 27.61
C ASP A 585 35.99 13.59 28.82
N HIS A 586 36.55 13.92 29.99
CA HIS A 586 35.81 13.92 31.25
C HIS A 586 34.55 14.77 31.13
N MET A 587 33.39 14.19 31.44
CA MET A 587 32.08 14.81 31.28
C MET A 587 31.50 15.38 32.58
N ASP A 588 32.20 15.26 33.72
CA ASP A 588 31.71 15.69 35.03
C ASP A 588 30.24 15.25 35.27
N LYS A 589 29.36 16.20 35.66
CA LYS A 589 27.90 16.02 35.78
C LYS A 589 27.14 16.37 34.50
N ASP A 590 27.83 16.85 33.46
CA ASP A 590 27.17 17.28 32.23
C ASP A 590 26.67 16.07 31.42
N ASN A 591 25.53 16.28 30.77
CA ASN A 591 24.95 15.26 29.89
C ASN A 591 25.42 15.41 28.44
N LEU A 592 25.78 16.63 28.01
CA LEU A 592 26.20 16.97 26.65
C LEU A 592 27.43 17.88 26.70
N ARG A 593 28.49 17.50 25.98
CA ARG A 593 29.63 18.38 25.66
C ARG A 593 29.98 18.29 24.18
N LEU A 594 30.32 19.44 23.59
CA LEU A 594 30.92 19.54 22.26
C LEU A 594 32.40 19.83 22.45
N ILE A 595 33.25 18.89 22.03
CA ILE A 595 34.70 18.99 22.19
C ILE A 595 35.32 19.35 20.85
N PRO A 596 35.87 20.57 20.68
CA PRO A 596 36.61 20.93 19.48
C PRO A 596 37.88 20.09 19.37
N LEU A 597 38.00 19.32 18.31
CA LEU A 597 39.17 18.48 18.05
C LEU A 597 40.34 19.32 17.52
N GLN A 598 41.51 19.14 18.10
CA GLN A 598 42.73 19.81 17.64
C GLN A 598 43.25 19.12 16.35
N PRO A 599 43.74 19.88 15.35
CA PRO A 599 44.24 19.32 14.10
C PRO A 599 45.41 18.32 14.24
N THR A 600 46.11 18.35 15.37
CA THR A 600 47.21 17.43 15.70
C THR A 600 46.75 16.05 16.19
N LEU A 601 45.47 15.89 16.54
CA LEU A 601 44.93 14.63 17.03
C LEU A 601 44.68 13.67 15.86
N LYS A 602 45.04 12.38 16.06
CA LYS A 602 44.75 11.32 15.08
C LYS A 602 43.27 11.27 14.71
N GLU A 603 42.40 11.41 15.70
CA GLU A 603 40.95 11.44 15.52
C GLU A 603 40.50 12.55 14.56
N TYR A 604 41.04 13.77 14.68
CA TYR A 604 40.77 14.84 13.73
C TYR A 604 41.21 14.44 12.31
N THR A 605 42.43 13.92 12.18
CA THR A 605 42.97 13.51 10.86
C THR A 605 42.18 12.37 10.22
N ASP A 606 41.65 11.44 11.02
CA ASP A 606 40.81 10.33 10.54
C ASP A 606 39.49 10.87 9.96
N VAL A 607 38.80 11.77 10.69
CA VAL A 607 37.54 12.39 10.22
C VAL A 607 37.76 13.23 8.97
N VAL A 608 38.82 14.04 8.94
CA VAL A 608 39.20 14.82 7.73
C VAL A 608 39.48 13.90 6.56
N SER A 609 40.21 12.80 6.77
CA SER A 609 40.55 11.86 5.70
C SER A 609 39.30 11.20 5.13
N GLN A 610 38.37 10.76 5.97
CA GLN A 610 37.10 10.17 5.54
C GLN A 610 36.23 11.17 4.77
N PHE A 611 36.13 12.41 5.27
CA PHE A 611 35.42 13.49 4.58
C PHE A 611 36.05 13.78 3.21
N MET A 612 37.35 14.08 3.17
CA MET A 612 38.05 14.49 1.94
C MET A 612 38.15 13.37 0.91
N ALA A 613 38.19 12.09 1.31
CA ALA A 613 38.17 10.96 0.39
C ALA A 613 36.90 10.96 -0.48
N THR A 614 35.74 11.24 0.13
CA THR A 614 34.46 11.28 -0.60
C THR A 614 34.33 12.54 -1.45
N VAL A 615 34.83 13.69 -0.98
CA VAL A 615 34.83 14.96 -1.71
C VAL A 615 35.71 14.88 -2.97
N LYS A 616 36.93 14.35 -2.83
CA LYS A 616 37.88 14.22 -3.94
C LYS A 616 37.44 13.22 -5.00
N LYS A 617 36.59 12.26 -4.63
CA LYS A 617 35.98 11.31 -5.58
C LYS A 617 35.00 12.00 -6.53
N GLU A 618 34.24 12.98 -6.04
CA GLU A 618 33.30 13.78 -6.85
C GLU A 618 34.03 14.86 -7.65
N ASN A 619 35.01 15.55 -7.03
CA ASN A 619 35.82 16.56 -7.69
C ASN A 619 37.26 16.52 -7.14
N SER A 620 38.18 15.99 -7.96
CA SER A 620 39.59 15.80 -7.59
C SER A 620 40.33 17.11 -7.27
N ASN A 621 39.84 18.25 -7.76
CA ASN A 621 40.40 19.58 -7.54
C ASN A 621 39.67 20.38 -6.44
N ALA A 622 38.66 19.79 -5.77
CA ALA A 622 37.91 20.49 -4.73
C ALA A 622 38.79 20.77 -3.50
N SER A 623 38.90 22.05 -3.15
CA SER A 623 39.46 22.51 -1.88
C SER A 623 38.29 22.93 -0.98
N VAL A 624 38.07 22.18 0.09
CA VAL A 624 36.95 22.39 1.02
C VAL A 624 37.53 22.76 2.38
N PRO A 625 37.64 24.06 2.72
CA PRO A 625 38.17 24.49 4.00
C PRO A 625 37.30 24.02 5.16
N ILE A 626 37.87 23.22 6.06
CA ILE A 626 37.24 22.80 7.32
C ILE A 626 37.58 23.83 8.38
N SER A 627 36.54 24.45 8.96
CA SER A 627 36.69 25.47 10.00
C SER A 627 36.91 24.84 11.38
N LYS A 628 36.14 23.80 11.70
CA LYS A 628 36.28 23.01 12.94
C LYS A 628 35.58 21.66 12.83
N ILE A 629 36.03 20.71 13.65
CA ILE A 629 35.39 19.43 13.91
C ILE A 629 35.16 19.34 15.41
N GLU A 630 33.93 19.06 15.81
CA GLU A 630 33.55 18.92 17.22
C GLU A 630 33.07 17.50 17.48
N ARG A 631 33.72 16.79 18.41
CA ARG A 631 33.21 15.52 18.93
C ARG A 631 32.03 15.81 19.84
N ILE A 632 30.94 15.09 19.63
CA ILE A 632 29.72 15.20 20.43
C ILE A 632 29.79 14.10 21.48
N GLN A 633 29.70 14.50 22.74
CA GLN A 633 29.64 13.58 23.88
C GLN A 633 28.30 13.78 24.56
N ASN A 634 27.33 12.91 24.24
CA ASN A 634 26.01 12.94 24.85
C ASN A 634 25.71 11.60 25.54
N ARG A 635 25.74 11.57 26.88
CA ARG A 635 25.57 10.34 27.67
C ARG A 635 24.24 9.65 27.41
N THR A 636 23.15 10.42 27.39
CA THR A 636 21.80 9.88 27.13
C THR A 636 21.69 9.28 25.72
N LEU A 637 22.07 10.03 24.68
CA LEU A 637 21.96 9.55 23.30
C LEU A 637 22.86 8.35 23.06
N TYR A 638 24.08 8.36 23.62
CA TYR A 638 25.01 7.25 23.47
C TYR A 638 24.52 5.99 24.18
N ALA A 639 23.94 6.13 25.38
CA ALA A 639 23.33 5.01 26.10
C ALA A 639 22.17 4.40 25.30
N GLN A 640 21.23 5.23 24.82
CA GLN A 640 20.10 4.78 24.01
C GLN A 640 20.56 4.06 22.74
N TYR A 641 21.56 4.63 22.07
CA TYR A 641 22.20 4.06 20.89
C TYR A 641 22.84 2.70 21.19
N GLN A 642 23.63 2.58 22.26
CA GLN A 642 24.29 1.33 22.64
C GLN A 642 23.30 0.22 23.01
N SER A 643 22.22 0.56 23.73
CA SER A 643 21.14 -0.38 24.01
C SER A 643 20.47 -0.89 22.72
N LYS A 644 20.20 0.01 21.76
CA LYS A 644 19.64 -0.37 20.47
C LYS A 644 20.62 -1.20 19.64
N LYS A 645 21.92 -0.86 19.68
CA LYS A 645 23.00 -1.58 19.00
C LYS A 645 23.10 -3.02 19.51
N LYS A 646 23.08 -3.23 20.82
CA LYS A 646 23.08 -4.56 21.43
C LYS A 646 21.91 -5.40 20.91
N LEU A 647 20.70 -4.85 20.94
CA LEU A 647 19.50 -5.53 20.43
C LEU A 647 19.62 -5.91 18.94
N ILE A 648 20.02 -4.98 18.07
CA ILE A 648 20.15 -5.25 16.64
C ILE A 648 21.24 -6.30 16.37
N ASN A 649 22.34 -6.28 17.13
CA ASN A 649 23.39 -7.30 17.01
C ASN A 649 22.92 -8.70 17.45
N GLU A 650 22.09 -8.78 18.49
CA GLU A 650 21.48 -10.03 18.93
C GLU A 650 20.47 -10.56 17.89
N MET A 651 19.69 -9.69 17.26
CA MET A 651 18.72 -10.06 16.21
C MET A 651 19.39 -10.43 14.88
N ASN A 652 20.55 -9.85 14.58
CA ASN A 652 21.27 -10.04 13.33
C ASN A 652 22.72 -10.49 13.58
N PRO A 653 22.92 -11.70 14.14
CA PRO A 653 24.25 -12.20 14.45
C PRO A 653 25.07 -12.41 13.17
N GLY A 654 26.35 -12.02 13.20
CA GLY A 654 27.28 -12.22 12.09
C GLY A 654 27.14 -11.22 10.93
N GLN A 655 26.28 -10.20 11.06
CA GLN A 655 26.12 -9.13 10.07
C GLN A 655 26.74 -7.81 10.56
N ILE A 656 27.19 -6.98 9.61
CA ILE A 656 27.54 -5.58 9.89
C ILE A 656 26.24 -4.79 10.06
N ASN A 657 25.93 -4.43 11.31
CA ASN A 657 24.69 -3.74 11.66
C ASN A 657 24.86 -2.23 11.86
N GLU A 658 26.10 -1.73 11.84
CA GLU A 658 26.45 -0.33 12.07
C GLU A 658 27.28 0.20 10.90
N MET A 659 26.99 1.43 10.48
CA MET A 659 27.75 2.16 9.47
C MET A 659 27.98 3.60 9.90
N ASP A 660 29.16 4.13 9.60
CA ASP A 660 29.42 5.57 9.70
C ASP A 660 28.90 6.25 8.43
N LEU A 661 27.90 7.13 8.58
CA LEU A 661 27.20 7.79 7.48
C LEU A 661 27.10 9.31 7.70
N TRP A 662 26.81 10.03 6.62
CA TRP A 662 26.85 11.49 6.56
C TRP A 662 25.46 12.12 6.53
N HIS A 663 25.23 13.13 7.37
CA HIS A 663 23.97 13.88 7.41
C HIS A 663 24.22 15.39 7.32
N GLY A 664 23.84 16.01 6.20
CA GLY A 664 23.88 17.46 6.03
C GLY A 664 22.71 18.11 6.75
N THR A 665 22.93 19.25 7.42
CA THR A 665 21.83 19.99 8.06
C THR A 665 22.01 21.50 8.03
N ALA A 666 20.92 22.23 8.27
CA ALA A 666 20.94 23.68 8.44
C ALA A 666 21.47 24.06 9.82
N GLY A 667 22.18 25.20 9.92
CA GLY A 667 22.76 25.67 11.19
C GLY A 667 21.76 25.79 12.34
N GLN A 668 20.51 26.15 12.05
CA GLN A 668 19.42 26.25 13.03
C GLN A 668 18.99 24.91 13.67
N ALA A 669 19.26 23.77 13.02
CA ALA A 669 18.87 22.45 13.53
C ALA A 669 19.93 21.83 14.46
N VAL A 670 21.17 22.30 14.39
CA VAL A 670 22.34 21.73 15.10
C VAL A 670 22.12 21.64 16.61
N ALA A 671 21.63 22.71 17.24
CA ALA A 671 21.40 22.74 18.67
C ALA A 671 20.39 21.66 19.10
N SER A 672 19.32 21.48 18.32
CA SER A 672 18.32 20.45 18.59
C SER A 672 18.89 19.05 18.41
N ILE A 673 19.65 18.81 17.34
CA ILE A 673 20.22 17.48 17.04
C ILE A 673 21.25 17.07 18.11
N ASN A 674 22.08 18.00 18.58
CA ASN A 674 23.06 17.69 19.62
C ASN A 674 22.43 17.28 20.96
N VAL A 675 21.28 17.87 21.30
CA VAL A 675 20.57 17.60 22.56
C VAL A 675 19.67 16.36 22.44
N HIS A 676 18.89 16.28 21.37
CA HIS A 676 17.77 15.35 21.25
C HIS A 676 17.99 14.24 20.21
N GLY A 677 19.12 14.25 19.48
CA GLY A 677 19.37 13.32 18.39
C GLY A 677 18.61 13.70 17.11
N PHE A 678 18.60 12.80 16.14
CA PHE A 678 17.84 12.98 14.91
C PHE A 678 16.37 12.66 15.16
N ASN A 679 15.48 13.49 14.63
CA ASN A 679 14.04 13.31 14.84
C ASN A 679 13.30 13.36 13.50
N GLN A 680 12.62 12.26 13.19
CA GLN A 680 11.84 12.06 11.97
C GLN A 680 10.80 13.16 11.70
N SER A 681 10.20 13.75 12.75
CA SER A 681 9.16 14.78 12.61
C SER A 681 9.68 16.13 12.10
N PHE A 682 11.00 16.35 12.11
CA PHE A 682 11.62 17.56 11.59
C PHE A 682 12.28 17.37 10.20
N CYS A 683 12.30 16.14 9.68
CA CYS A 683 12.91 15.77 8.40
C CYS A 683 11.85 15.82 7.28
N GLY A 684 11.65 16.98 6.66
CA GLY A 684 10.61 17.14 5.63
C GLY A 684 10.87 18.16 4.53
N LYS A 685 12.08 18.69 4.39
CA LYS A 685 12.37 19.73 3.38
C LYS A 685 12.94 19.20 2.07
N ASN A 686 13.52 17.99 2.06
CA ASN A 686 14.08 17.40 0.84
C ASN A 686 13.75 15.90 0.75
N ALA A 687 13.01 15.54 -0.31
CA ALA A 687 12.77 14.20 -0.85
C ALA A 687 12.48 13.05 0.15
N SER A 688 11.20 12.79 0.43
CA SER A 688 10.69 11.56 1.07
C SER A 688 10.60 10.36 0.11
N LEU A 689 11.56 10.24 -0.81
CA LEU A 689 11.49 9.29 -1.93
C LEU A 689 11.57 7.82 -1.49
N HIS A 690 12.23 7.55 -0.36
CA HIS A 690 12.51 6.20 0.15
C HIS A 690 11.84 5.91 1.50
N GLY A 691 11.07 6.85 2.04
CA GLY A 691 10.37 6.75 3.32
C GLY A 691 10.36 8.06 4.10
N ASP A 692 9.43 8.18 5.04
CA ASP A 692 9.26 9.31 5.95
C ASP A 692 10.11 9.09 7.21
N GLY A 693 11.44 9.10 7.04
CA GLY A 693 12.42 8.88 8.10
C GLY A 693 13.62 9.82 8.01
N VAL A 694 14.67 9.54 8.78
CA VAL A 694 15.91 10.33 8.79
C VAL A 694 16.89 9.77 7.76
N TYR A 695 17.34 10.63 6.85
CA TYR A 695 18.20 10.25 5.72
C TYR A 695 19.69 10.43 6.05
N PHE A 696 20.48 9.43 5.65
CA PHE A 696 21.93 9.40 5.76
C PHE A 696 22.54 8.97 4.43
N ALA A 697 23.62 9.64 4.01
CA ALA A 697 24.34 9.30 2.80
C ALA A 697 25.64 8.54 3.10
N LYS A 698 26.00 7.60 2.23
CA LYS A 698 27.28 6.88 2.30
C LYS A 698 28.49 7.79 2.08
N GLU A 699 28.33 8.85 1.29
CA GLU A 699 29.42 9.73 0.88
C GLU A 699 29.14 11.19 1.24
N ALA A 700 30.13 11.90 1.79
CA ALA A 700 29.95 13.24 2.35
C ALA A 700 29.59 14.29 1.30
N TYR A 701 30.12 14.17 0.07
CA TYR A 701 29.83 15.14 -1.00
C TYR A 701 28.32 15.27 -1.29
N TYR A 702 27.56 14.18 -1.11
CA TYR A 702 26.12 14.21 -1.31
C TYR A 702 25.44 15.04 -0.22
N SER A 703 25.78 14.77 1.05
CA SER A 703 25.31 15.55 2.21
C SER A 703 25.83 16.99 2.20
N ALA A 704 26.92 17.28 1.46
CA ALA A 704 27.47 18.62 1.29
C ALA A 704 26.66 19.50 0.33
N ARG A 705 25.72 18.94 -0.43
CA ARG A 705 24.87 19.75 -1.33
C ARG A 705 24.05 20.75 -0.52
N ASP A 706 23.86 21.96 -1.06
CA ASP A 706 23.18 23.08 -0.38
C ASP A 706 21.75 22.76 0.05
N ILE A 707 21.08 21.86 -0.67
CA ILE A 707 19.75 21.39 -0.28
C ILE A 707 19.76 20.72 1.10
N TYR A 708 20.82 19.98 1.45
CA TYR A 708 20.92 19.25 2.71
C TYR A 708 21.70 20.02 3.77
N SER A 709 22.82 20.64 3.40
CA SER A 709 23.67 21.46 4.29
C SER A 709 23.72 22.92 3.85
N PRO A 710 22.62 23.68 3.90
CA PRO A 710 22.60 25.05 3.40
C PRO A 710 23.64 25.91 4.12
N PRO A 711 24.42 26.73 3.38
CA PRO A 711 25.38 27.65 3.99
C PRO A 711 24.65 28.73 4.80
N ASP A 712 25.25 29.18 5.91
CA ASP A 712 24.78 30.39 6.59
C ASP A 712 25.27 31.67 5.91
N ALA A 713 24.94 32.82 6.51
CA ALA A 713 25.39 34.13 6.07
C ALA A 713 26.92 34.29 5.97
N ALA A 714 27.71 33.47 6.68
CA ALA A 714 29.17 33.47 6.62
C ALA A 714 29.73 32.40 5.65
N GLY A 715 28.85 31.69 4.93
CA GLY A 715 29.20 30.61 4.00
C GLY A 715 29.49 29.27 4.67
N ASN A 716 29.26 29.14 5.98
CA ASN A 716 29.55 27.90 6.71
C ASN A 716 28.41 26.90 6.54
N LYS A 717 28.78 25.65 6.26
CA LYS A 717 27.90 24.49 6.12
C LYS A 717 28.13 23.53 7.28
N ARG A 718 27.11 22.74 7.63
CA ARG A 718 27.14 21.79 8.75
C ARG A 718 26.80 20.40 8.29
N MET A 719 27.58 19.44 8.75
CA MET A 719 27.37 18.04 8.46
C MET A 719 27.79 17.19 9.65
N TYR A 720 27.00 16.17 9.94
CA TYR A 720 27.35 15.16 10.92
C TYR A 720 27.99 13.95 10.25
N LEU A 721 29.05 13.45 10.87
CA LEU A 721 29.46 12.05 10.74
C LEU A 721 28.79 11.28 11.88
N THR A 722 27.99 10.29 11.52
CA THR A 722 27.00 9.67 12.41
C THR A 722 27.17 8.16 12.42
N LYS A 723 27.14 7.55 13.60
CA LYS A 723 27.01 6.10 13.70
C LYS A 723 25.55 5.72 13.53
N VAL A 724 25.23 4.94 12.49
CA VAL A 724 23.85 4.57 12.15
C VAL A 724 23.70 3.05 12.20
N LEU A 725 22.69 2.58 12.94
CA LEU A 725 22.33 1.17 13.03
C LEU A 725 21.47 0.77 11.82
N THR A 726 22.13 0.46 10.70
CA THR A 726 21.48 0.10 9.44
C THR A 726 20.87 -1.30 9.47
N GLY A 727 21.44 -2.21 10.24
CA GLY A 727 20.97 -3.60 10.37
C GLY A 727 20.68 -4.28 9.03
N LYS A 728 19.63 -5.11 8.97
CA LYS A 728 19.06 -5.61 7.71
C LYS A 728 18.24 -4.51 7.05
N TYR A 729 18.50 -4.26 5.78
CA TYR A 729 17.82 -3.21 5.03
C TYR A 729 17.09 -3.73 3.80
N ALA A 730 16.03 -3.03 3.41
CA ALA A 730 15.23 -3.30 2.23
C ALA A 730 15.13 -2.07 1.33
N LYS A 731 14.59 -2.23 0.11
CA LYS A 731 14.37 -1.10 -0.79
C LYS A 731 13.28 -0.18 -0.25
N GLY A 732 13.60 1.10 -0.10
CA GLY A 732 12.67 2.13 0.36
C GLY A 732 11.72 2.61 -0.73
N ALA A 733 10.54 3.07 -0.31
CA ALA A 733 9.52 3.67 -1.18
C ALA A 733 8.84 4.86 -0.49
N GLN A 734 8.31 5.78 -1.29
CA GLN A 734 7.61 6.96 -0.81
C GLN A 734 6.38 6.60 0.03
N GLY A 735 6.20 7.27 1.17
CA GLY A 735 5.08 7.06 2.09
C GLY A 735 5.26 5.91 3.10
N MET A 736 6.44 5.28 3.15
CA MET A 736 6.77 4.34 4.23
C MET A 736 7.02 5.12 5.52
N CYS A 737 6.30 4.81 6.60
CA CYS A 737 6.58 5.36 7.93
C CYS A 737 7.35 4.37 8.83
N VAL A 738 7.56 3.14 8.36
CA VAL A 738 8.36 2.08 8.99
C VAL A 738 9.01 1.23 7.88
N PRO A 739 10.11 0.50 8.17
CA PRO A 739 10.68 -0.45 7.21
C PRO A 739 9.71 -1.58 6.86
N PRO A 740 9.85 -2.21 5.69
CA PRO A 740 9.02 -3.35 5.32
C PRO A 740 9.39 -4.60 6.14
N PRO A 741 8.49 -5.60 6.24
CA PRO A 741 8.77 -6.89 6.87
C PRO A 741 9.98 -7.62 6.26
N LEU A 742 10.74 -8.36 7.08
CA LEU A 742 11.81 -9.27 6.65
C LEU A 742 11.27 -10.35 5.72
N VAL A 743 10.09 -10.86 6.04
CA VAL A 743 9.33 -11.85 5.26
C VAL A 743 7.90 -11.35 5.14
N SER A 744 7.34 -11.39 3.92
CA SER A 744 5.95 -10.97 3.68
C SER A 744 5.00 -11.76 4.60
N GLY A 745 4.20 -11.04 5.40
CA GLY A 745 3.26 -11.64 6.36
C GLY A 745 3.83 -11.94 7.75
N GLN A 746 5.07 -11.57 8.06
CA GLN A 746 5.68 -11.68 9.39
C GLN A 746 5.84 -10.30 10.07
N PRO A 747 5.79 -10.23 11.42
CA PRO A 747 5.87 -8.98 12.16
C PRO A 747 7.29 -8.41 12.26
N GLU A 748 8.32 -9.22 12.01
CA GLU A 748 9.70 -8.77 12.05
C GLU A 748 9.99 -7.84 10.87
N LEU A 749 10.38 -6.60 11.17
CA LEU A 749 10.72 -5.58 10.17
C LEU A 749 12.21 -5.60 9.86
N HIS A 750 12.55 -5.11 8.67
CA HIS A 750 13.91 -4.63 8.42
C HIS A 750 14.26 -3.52 9.42
N ASP A 751 15.56 -3.32 9.67
CA ASP A 751 16.05 -2.28 10.57
C ASP A 751 16.09 -0.91 9.89
N SER A 752 16.30 -0.86 8.58
CA SER A 752 16.32 0.38 7.78
C SER A 752 15.88 0.15 6.34
N VAL A 753 15.78 1.21 5.54
CA VAL A 753 15.58 1.11 4.09
C VAL A 753 16.64 1.88 3.32
N VAL A 754 16.87 1.46 2.07
CA VAL A 754 17.89 2.00 1.17
C VAL A 754 17.33 2.35 -0.20
N ASP A 755 18.05 3.20 -0.93
CA ASP A 755 17.72 3.54 -2.31
C ASP A 755 17.91 2.36 -3.29
N ASP A 756 19.03 1.64 -3.16
CA ASP A 756 19.34 0.41 -3.91
C ASP A 756 19.92 -0.66 -2.98
N VAL A 757 19.28 -1.83 -2.92
CA VAL A 757 19.70 -2.94 -2.04
C VAL A 757 21.06 -3.52 -2.44
N ASN A 758 21.40 -3.49 -3.73
CA ASN A 758 22.65 -4.07 -4.23
C ASN A 758 23.85 -3.12 -4.05
N ASN A 759 23.60 -1.81 -4.08
CA ASN A 759 24.61 -0.79 -3.90
C ASN A 759 24.03 0.39 -3.13
N PRO A 760 23.81 0.24 -1.82
CA PRO A 760 23.12 1.24 -1.03
C PRO A 760 24.00 2.49 -0.91
N PHE A 761 23.40 3.63 -1.23
CA PHE A 761 24.02 4.94 -1.14
C PHE A 761 23.30 5.85 -0.15
N ILE A 762 21.97 5.74 -0.08
CA ILE A 762 21.13 6.43 0.91
C ILE A 762 20.53 5.40 1.86
N PHE A 763 20.61 5.67 3.16
CA PHE A 763 19.97 4.90 4.21
C PHE A 763 18.93 5.77 4.92
N VAL A 764 17.78 5.19 5.22
CA VAL A 764 16.70 5.85 5.96
C VAL A 764 16.33 5.00 7.17
N ILE A 765 16.41 5.62 8.34
CA ILE A 765 15.97 5.03 9.62
C ILE A 765 14.67 5.69 10.08
N PHE A 766 13.87 4.96 10.85
CA PHE A 766 12.54 5.39 11.29
C PHE A 766 12.45 5.50 12.82
N HIS A 767 13.57 5.35 13.51
CA HIS A 767 13.63 5.43 14.96
C HIS A 767 14.79 6.32 15.42
N ASP A 768 14.49 7.30 16.26
CA ASP A 768 15.42 8.35 16.68
C ASP A 768 16.66 7.79 17.42
N THR A 769 16.53 6.63 18.08
CA THR A 769 17.62 5.96 18.80
C THR A 769 18.55 5.11 17.93
N GLN A 770 18.29 4.96 16.61
CA GLN A 770 19.13 4.19 15.70
C GLN A 770 20.37 4.96 15.20
N ALA A 771 20.53 6.24 15.55
CA ALA A 771 21.66 7.05 15.13
C ALA A 771 22.27 7.85 16.28
N TYR A 772 23.60 7.84 16.36
CA TYR A 772 24.36 8.66 17.29
C TYR A 772 25.20 9.69 16.52
N PRO A 773 24.92 11.01 16.64
CA PRO A 773 25.74 12.04 16.01
C PRO A 773 27.09 12.07 16.72
N GLU A 774 28.16 11.62 16.05
CA GLU A 774 29.47 11.45 16.68
C GLU A 774 30.35 12.69 16.50
N TYR A 775 30.37 13.25 15.29
CA TYR A 775 31.12 14.47 14.98
C TYR A 775 30.27 15.46 14.22
N LEU A 776 30.41 16.74 14.57
CA LEU A 776 29.88 17.87 13.80
C LEU A 776 31.03 18.57 13.07
N ILE A 777 30.93 18.63 11.76
CA ILE A 777 31.92 19.29 10.91
C ILE A 777 31.33 20.61 10.41
N THR A 778 32.07 21.70 10.62
CA THR A 778 31.78 23.02 10.04
C THR A 778 32.79 23.31 8.94
N PHE A 779 32.32 23.52 7.72
CA PHE A 779 33.18 23.68 6.53
C PHE A 779 32.60 24.72 5.56
N LYS A 780 33.40 25.13 4.58
CA LYS A 780 32.97 25.96 3.44
C LYS A 780 33.15 25.17 2.15
N TRP A 781 32.18 25.29 1.25
CA TRP A 781 32.21 24.66 -0.07
C TRP A 781 32.25 25.78 -1.10
N ASN A 782 33.45 26.07 -1.61
CA ASN A 782 33.71 27.17 -2.54
C ASN A 782 33.65 26.69 -3.99
#